data_AF-A0A2T6ZPJ6-F1
#
_entry.id   AF-A0A2T6ZPJ6-F1
#
_cell.length_a   1.000
_cell.length_b   1.000
_cell.length_c   1.000
_cell.angle_alpha   90.00
_cell.angle_beta   90.00
_cell.angle_gamma   90.00
#
_symmetry.space_group_name_H-M   'P 1'
#
loop_
_entity.id
_entity.type
_entity.pdbx_description
1 polymer ?
#
loop_
_entity_poly.entity_id
_entity_poly.type
_entity_poly.pdbx_seq_one_letter_code
_entity_poly.pdbx_strand_id
1 'polypeptide(L)'
;MPTPLTQPPTLNSTVEITKYLRSRDAPLPSLLSFAEKVLQDNKVFFPRKEEWLLEWLVQRLGEKGDGSAAARCSPKFWGMLLKLLRTSSHTSVAMILKKHSFLQAVGKTLSEGKALPAMVEGDGLEDEDAMDIDSGESYHTPREEPTSVESSVTEESFSAADDKVEASLWRLLPGVYNVLSYLQEQASSGLRSDSGVVAALRGTPEFGAQILGSYFEACMVLLEAGKTVSEEWTQSVLNVWKSCIWGNPNSKKASSPSFLPSNQSFQPPQPTLQLYLEELLLEFIFTPEIIFSSTPGKPSKASSKELMALMEPLKSQTNGRIQLLRLAIRPQLRRSKPDIETVEALVQAIIPLSYARTSPEIFTDLLELLVENGVNLSSETLSLIVDETSGLASGRMQNVKWRLIDLALKLDFDIFLGRSNQRRGDNLIHAIGHAGVDDNNDQILKTLEALIESYAKARNLGGFIEIWAKELQSRAALWESDAVARMVGDRLEKNLSAFQIEKIFKEACGAGSDLKWVLIDVLLRGVRTEATEAKIKKYLPKVVNTAETSASGWRRWRVLLRVIQIDKAAVDQGFIQRVKPSVKEEVDPRETLFFKEFQIALSGGNGVSPPEDALAVALPSTSGARWTGSVKDISNQNLCLALNTGYINNWLESIEHIGSLPAKEEFIDRFFDMALHSKDNEKSLITARGLWLGMLADEEFFELPTLKGEYLIRFS
;
A
#
# COMPACT_ATOMS: atom_id res chain seq x y z
N MET A 1 30.73 22.49 -47.21
CA MET A 1 29.95 21.65 -48.13
C MET A 1 30.33 20.20 -47.87
N PRO A 2 29.39 19.29 -47.62
CA PRO A 2 29.71 17.87 -47.50
C PRO A 2 30.29 17.35 -48.82
N THR A 3 31.36 16.58 -48.75
CA THR A 3 31.97 15.89 -49.89
C THR A 3 30.91 15.03 -50.58
N PRO A 4 30.76 15.05 -51.92
CA PRO A 4 29.79 14.21 -52.60
C PRO A 4 30.02 12.74 -52.25
N LEU A 5 28.93 12.04 -51.87
CA LEU A 5 28.97 10.63 -51.53
C LEU A 5 29.61 9.84 -52.67
N THR A 6 30.65 9.08 -52.36
CA THR A 6 31.33 8.22 -53.32
C THR A 6 30.31 7.23 -53.89
N GLN A 7 30.08 7.27 -55.21
CA GLN A 7 29.18 6.33 -55.87
C GLN A 7 29.60 4.88 -55.57
N PRO A 8 28.63 3.96 -55.34
CA PRO A 8 28.96 2.57 -55.07
C PRO A 8 29.71 1.97 -56.25
N PRO A 9 30.84 1.27 -56.02
CA PRO A 9 31.63 0.70 -57.09
C PRO A 9 30.82 -0.40 -57.80
N THR A 10 31.15 -0.63 -59.07
CA THR A 10 30.67 -1.81 -59.80
C THR A 10 31.14 -3.09 -59.09
N LEU A 11 30.27 -4.10 -58.99
CA LEU A 11 30.59 -5.40 -58.38
C LEU A 11 31.50 -6.23 -59.32
N ASN A 12 32.73 -5.76 -59.53
CA ASN A 12 33.68 -6.38 -60.45
C ASN A 12 34.92 -6.94 -59.73
N SER A 13 35.20 -6.48 -58.51
CA SER A 13 36.38 -6.90 -57.74
C SER A 13 36.12 -6.94 -56.23
N THR A 14 36.52 -8.03 -55.58
CA THR A 14 36.48 -8.19 -54.10
C THR A 14 37.26 -7.09 -53.38
N VAL A 15 38.35 -6.59 -53.98
CA VAL A 15 39.15 -5.50 -53.40
C VAL A 15 38.36 -4.19 -53.36
N GLU A 16 37.61 -3.89 -54.41
CA GLU A 16 36.78 -2.68 -54.49
C GLU A 16 35.59 -2.76 -53.53
N ILE A 17 34.94 -3.93 -53.47
CA ILE A 17 33.84 -4.21 -52.54
C ILE A 17 34.28 -4.00 -51.09
N THR A 18 35.40 -4.63 -50.70
CA THR A 18 35.91 -4.53 -49.32
C THR A 18 36.41 -3.13 -48.99
N LYS A 19 37.05 -2.43 -49.95
CA LYS A 19 37.48 -1.03 -49.78
C LYS A 19 36.29 -0.10 -49.56
N TYR A 20 35.21 -0.26 -50.33
CA TYR A 20 34.01 0.56 -50.21
C TYR A 20 33.28 0.32 -48.88
N LEU A 21 33.05 -0.95 -48.51
CA LEU A 21 32.38 -1.29 -47.25
C LEU A 21 33.20 -0.87 -46.01
N ARG A 22 34.53 -0.80 -46.11
CA ARG A 22 35.42 -0.30 -45.04
C ARG A 22 35.59 1.21 -45.04
N SER A 23 35.09 1.94 -46.05
CA SER A 23 35.19 3.39 -46.08
C SER A 23 34.45 3.99 -44.88
N ARG A 24 35.07 5.00 -44.27
CA ARG A 24 34.48 5.83 -43.21
C ARG A 24 33.87 7.12 -43.77
N ASP A 25 33.99 7.34 -45.07
CA ASP A 25 33.55 8.55 -45.76
C ASP A 25 32.04 8.51 -46.05
N ALA A 26 31.45 7.31 -46.06
CA ALA A 26 30.02 7.10 -46.20
C ALA A 26 29.37 6.76 -44.84
N PRO A 27 28.19 7.32 -44.53
CA PRO A 27 27.44 6.95 -43.34
C PRO A 27 27.07 5.46 -43.39
N LEU A 28 27.18 4.77 -42.26
CA LEU A 28 26.97 3.32 -42.21
C LEU A 28 25.61 2.87 -42.79
N PRO A 29 24.48 3.57 -42.53
CA PRO A 29 23.20 3.24 -43.15
C PRO A 29 23.20 3.19 -44.69
N SER A 30 23.94 4.07 -45.36
CA SER A 30 24.00 4.09 -46.83
C SER A 30 24.81 2.92 -47.42
N LEU A 31 25.62 2.24 -46.60
CA LEU A 31 26.40 1.07 -47.02
C LEU A 31 25.59 -0.24 -46.96
N LEU A 32 24.44 -0.25 -46.25
CA LEU A 32 23.67 -1.47 -46.01
C LEU A 32 23.09 -2.06 -47.30
N SER A 33 22.48 -1.23 -48.14
CA SER A 33 21.90 -1.66 -49.43
C SER A 33 22.96 -2.26 -50.37
N PHE A 34 24.17 -1.68 -50.37
CA PHE A 34 25.31 -2.23 -51.11
C PHE A 34 25.77 -3.57 -50.52
N ALA A 35 25.84 -3.69 -49.20
CA ALA A 35 26.20 -4.95 -48.53
C ALA A 35 25.17 -6.07 -48.81
N GLU A 36 23.88 -5.75 -48.85
CA GLU A 36 22.82 -6.68 -49.25
C GLU A 36 22.97 -7.10 -50.71
N LYS A 37 23.27 -6.16 -51.61
CA LYS A 37 23.54 -6.46 -53.02
C LYS A 37 24.75 -7.40 -53.17
N VAL A 38 25.83 -7.18 -52.41
CA VAL A 38 26.99 -8.08 -52.38
C VAL A 38 26.60 -9.48 -51.87
N LEU A 39 25.78 -9.55 -50.83
CA LEU A 39 25.30 -10.84 -50.30
C LEU A 39 24.48 -11.63 -51.32
N GLN A 40 23.65 -10.95 -52.12
CA GLN A 40 22.82 -11.58 -53.15
C GLN A 40 23.58 -11.89 -54.45
N ASP A 41 24.61 -11.10 -54.77
CA ASP A 41 25.35 -11.27 -56.02
C ASP A 41 26.29 -12.49 -55.97
N ASN A 42 26.19 -13.33 -56.99
CA ASN A 42 27.02 -14.52 -57.20
C ASN A 42 28.03 -14.34 -58.34
N LYS A 43 28.08 -13.17 -58.98
CA LYS A 43 28.97 -12.89 -60.12
C LYS A 43 30.42 -12.72 -59.71
N VAL A 44 30.68 -12.15 -58.52
CA VAL A 44 32.05 -11.97 -57.99
C VAL A 44 32.39 -13.12 -57.05
N PHE A 45 33.53 -13.78 -57.30
CA PHE A 45 34.07 -14.75 -56.37
C PHE A 45 34.61 -14.04 -55.11
N PHE A 46 33.82 -14.07 -54.04
CA PHE A 46 34.19 -13.56 -52.72
C PHE A 46 34.28 -14.75 -51.74
N PRO A 47 35.48 -15.26 -51.45
CA PRO A 47 35.66 -16.34 -50.49
C PRO A 47 35.06 -15.99 -49.12
N ARG A 48 34.27 -16.90 -48.55
CA ARG A 48 33.70 -16.75 -47.19
C ARG A 48 32.89 -15.44 -47.05
N LYS A 49 32.16 -15.07 -48.11
CA LYS A 49 31.43 -13.81 -48.25
C LYS A 49 30.53 -13.51 -47.05
N GLU A 50 29.74 -14.49 -46.62
CA GLU A 50 28.78 -14.37 -45.52
C GLU A 50 29.50 -14.10 -44.21
N GLU A 51 30.62 -14.78 -43.96
CA GLU A 51 31.38 -14.69 -42.72
C GLU A 51 32.18 -13.38 -42.67
N TRP A 52 32.71 -12.93 -43.80
CA TRP A 52 33.34 -11.61 -43.93
C TRP A 52 32.34 -10.48 -43.73
N LEU A 53 31.15 -10.57 -44.32
CA LEU A 53 30.07 -9.59 -44.14
C LEU A 53 29.55 -9.58 -42.70
N LEU A 54 29.45 -10.75 -42.07
CA LEU A 54 29.11 -10.86 -40.64
C LEU A 54 30.17 -10.18 -39.77
N GLU A 55 31.44 -10.44 -40.01
CA GLU A 55 32.54 -9.80 -39.28
C GLU A 55 32.51 -8.28 -39.46
N TRP A 56 32.36 -7.81 -40.70
CA TRP A 56 32.22 -6.39 -41.01
C TRP A 56 31.04 -5.77 -40.25
N LEU A 57 29.86 -6.38 -40.30
CA LEU A 57 28.65 -5.84 -39.70
C LEU A 57 28.77 -5.73 -38.18
N VAL A 58 29.20 -6.80 -37.51
CA VAL A 58 29.35 -6.80 -36.04
C VAL A 58 30.46 -5.83 -35.61
N GLN A 59 31.56 -5.75 -36.37
CA GLN A 59 32.62 -4.77 -36.12
C GLN A 59 32.08 -3.33 -36.21
N ARG A 60 31.31 -3.00 -37.26
CA ARG A 60 30.78 -1.65 -37.49
C ARG A 60 29.71 -1.25 -36.48
N LEU A 61 28.88 -2.20 -36.03
CA LEU A 61 27.96 -2.00 -34.92
C LEU A 61 28.69 -1.81 -33.58
N GLY A 62 29.91 -2.35 -33.42
CA GLY A 62 30.74 -2.15 -32.22
C GLY A 62 31.45 -0.80 -32.15
N GLU A 63 31.65 -0.12 -33.27
CA GLU A 63 32.37 1.16 -33.36
C GLU A 63 31.69 2.30 -32.58
N LYS A 64 32.47 3.31 -32.21
CA LYS A 64 32.01 4.54 -31.56
C LYS A 64 31.73 5.61 -32.62
N GLY A 65 30.70 6.44 -32.40
CA GLY A 65 30.33 7.57 -33.25
C GLY A 65 28.88 7.53 -33.70
N ASP A 66 28.37 8.68 -34.14
CA ASP A 66 26.95 8.89 -34.47
C ASP A 66 26.47 8.00 -35.61
N GLY A 67 27.32 7.78 -36.63
CA GLY A 67 27.01 6.88 -37.73
C GLY A 67 26.80 5.42 -37.31
N SER A 68 27.53 4.95 -36.30
CA SER A 68 27.34 3.62 -35.72
C SER A 68 26.12 3.56 -34.81
N ALA A 69 25.79 4.65 -34.11
CA ALA A 69 24.59 4.74 -33.28
C ALA A 69 23.31 4.71 -34.13
N ALA A 70 23.30 5.47 -35.23
CA ALA A 70 22.22 5.44 -36.23
C ALA A 70 22.03 4.04 -36.83
N ALA A 71 23.12 3.33 -37.15
CA ALA A 71 23.05 1.96 -37.65
C ALA A 71 22.54 0.97 -36.59
N ARG A 72 22.97 1.10 -35.33
CA ARG A 72 22.48 0.29 -34.21
C ARG A 72 20.98 0.48 -33.98
N CYS A 73 20.48 1.69 -34.15
CA CYS A 73 19.05 2.00 -33.99
C CYS A 73 18.20 1.70 -35.24
N SER A 74 18.81 1.26 -36.34
CA SER A 74 18.08 0.91 -37.57
C SER A 74 17.67 -0.58 -37.56
N PRO A 75 16.37 -0.90 -37.66
CA PRO A 75 15.90 -2.29 -37.70
C PRO A 75 16.47 -3.09 -38.87
N LYS A 76 16.80 -2.43 -39.98
CA LYS A 76 17.36 -3.05 -41.19
C LYS A 76 18.72 -3.71 -40.91
N PHE A 77 19.56 -3.11 -40.06
CA PHE A 77 20.85 -3.69 -39.66
C PHE A 77 20.67 -4.98 -38.86
N TRP A 78 19.71 -5.02 -37.94
CA TRP A 78 19.38 -6.22 -37.18
C TRP A 78 18.78 -7.33 -38.06
N GLY A 79 17.98 -6.95 -39.05
CA GLY A 79 17.47 -7.87 -40.08
C GLY A 79 18.60 -8.49 -40.92
N MET A 80 19.55 -7.67 -41.41
CA MET A 80 20.72 -8.15 -42.14
C MET A 80 21.59 -9.05 -41.25
N LEU A 81 21.81 -8.67 -39.99
CA LEU A 81 22.56 -9.47 -39.04
C LEU A 81 21.94 -10.86 -38.85
N LEU A 82 20.62 -10.92 -38.63
CA LEU A 82 19.90 -12.19 -38.51
C LEU A 82 20.06 -13.07 -39.75
N LYS A 83 19.97 -12.47 -40.95
CA LYS A 83 20.17 -13.19 -42.22
C LYS A 83 21.57 -13.78 -42.31
N LEU A 84 22.60 -13.01 -41.99
CA LEU A 84 24.00 -13.47 -42.00
C LEU A 84 24.24 -14.57 -40.97
N LEU A 85 23.68 -14.44 -39.77
CA LEU A 85 23.77 -15.45 -38.71
C LEU A 85 23.12 -16.80 -39.10
N ARG A 86 22.08 -16.78 -39.95
CA ARG A 86 21.43 -17.99 -40.49
C ARG A 86 22.22 -18.66 -41.61
N THR A 87 22.98 -17.88 -42.37
CA THR A 87 23.74 -18.39 -43.53
C THR A 87 25.19 -18.77 -43.21
N SER A 88 25.78 -18.20 -42.15
CA SER A 88 27.16 -18.48 -41.75
C SER A 88 27.31 -19.76 -40.90
N SER A 89 28.51 -20.35 -40.92
CA SER A 89 28.83 -21.51 -40.09
C SER A 89 28.82 -21.17 -38.58
N HIS A 90 28.24 -22.04 -37.74
CA HIS A 90 28.12 -21.80 -36.28
C HIS A 90 29.46 -21.51 -35.60
N THR A 91 30.54 -22.18 -36.01
CA THR A 91 31.89 -21.95 -35.48
C THR A 91 32.40 -20.55 -35.79
N SER A 92 32.16 -20.05 -37.01
CA SER A 92 32.57 -18.70 -37.40
C SER A 92 31.72 -17.65 -36.71
N VAL A 93 30.40 -17.86 -36.61
CA VAL A 93 29.49 -17.00 -35.85
C VAL A 93 29.97 -16.82 -34.43
N ALA A 94 30.21 -17.92 -33.70
CA ALA A 94 30.70 -17.90 -32.34
C ALA A 94 32.01 -17.11 -32.18
N MET A 95 32.97 -17.34 -33.08
CA MET A 95 34.28 -16.68 -33.05
C MET A 95 34.14 -15.18 -33.31
N ILE A 96 33.36 -14.79 -34.32
CA ILE A 96 33.16 -13.39 -34.72
C ILE A 96 32.43 -12.60 -33.63
N LEU A 97 31.31 -13.13 -33.11
CA LEU A 97 30.53 -12.46 -32.07
C LEU A 97 31.36 -12.25 -30.79
N LYS A 98 32.16 -13.24 -30.40
CA LYS A 98 33.09 -13.13 -29.26
C LYS A 98 34.20 -12.12 -29.54
N LYS A 99 34.82 -12.16 -30.73
CA LYS A 99 35.92 -11.27 -31.13
C LYS A 99 35.51 -9.79 -31.09
N HIS A 100 34.27 -9.49 -31.47
CA HIS A 100 33.76 -8.13 -31.57
C HIS A 100 32.82 -7.74 -30.42
N SER A 101 32.83 -8.48 -29.31
CA SER A 101 32.05 -8.17 -28.10
C SER A 101 30.57 -7.88 -28.42
N PHE A 102 29.90 -8.78 -29.14
CA PHE A 102 28.53 -8.56 -29.64
C PHE A 102 27.55 -8.03 -28.59
N LEU A 103 27.61 -8.50 -27.34
CA LEU A 103 26.76 -7.99 -26.28
C LEU A 103 26.93 -6.48 -26.04
N GLN A 104 28.13 -5.92 -26.26
CA GLN A 104 28.37 -4.47 -26.21
C GLN A 104 27.56 -3.72 -27.26
N ALA A 105 27.39 -4.29 -28.45
CA ALA A 105 26.52 -3.70 -29.47
C ALA A 105 25.05 -3.75 -29.04
N VAL A 106 24.59 -4.86 -28.45
CA VAL A 106 23.22 -4.98 -27.90
C VAL A 106 22.97 -3.94 -26.81
N GLY A 107 23.86 -3.84 -25.82
CA GLY A 107 23.74 -2.87 -24.72
C GLY A 107 23.71 -1.43 -25.23
N LYS A 108 24.62 -1.06 -26.15
CA LYS A 108 24.62 0.26 -26.77
C LYS A 108 23.33 0.55 -27.53
N THR A 109 22.81 -0.44 -28.25
CA THR A 109 21.57 -0.30 -29.03
C THR A 109 20.37 0.03 -28.14
N LEU A 110 20.24 -0.68 -27.02
CA LEU A 110 19.17 -0.45 -26.04
C LEU A 110 19.32 0.89 -25.32
N SER A 111 20.55 1.34 -25.05
CA SER A 111 20.78 2.65 -24.44
C SER A 111 20.57 3.81 -25.43
N GLU A 112 20.98 3.64 -26.69
CA GLU A 112 20.94 4.70 -27.71
C GLU A 112 19.56 4.83 -28.37
N GLY A 113 18.78 3.74 -28.45
CA GLY A 113 17.44 3.76 -29.02
C GLY A 113 16.48 4.74 -28.31
N LYS A 114 16.80 5.14 -27.08
CA LYS A 114 16.08 6.18 -26.32
C LYS A 114 16.53 7.60 -26.64
N ALA A 115 17.80 7.77 -26.98
CA ALA A 115 18.42 9.08 -27.13
C ALA A 115 18.26 9.63 -28.55
N LEU A 116 18.06 8.76 -29.54
CA LEU A 116 17.96 9.15 -30.94
C LEU A 116 16.49 9.33 -31.34
N PRO A 117 16.05 10.56 -31.67
CA PRO A 117 14.74 10.75 -32.30
C PRO A 117 14.71 9.97 -33.60
N ALA A 118 13.58 9.32 -33.92
CA ALA A 118 13.42 8.58 -35.18
C ALA A 118 13.91 9.45 -36.32
N MET A 119 15.01 9.02 -36.98
CA MET A 119 15.35 9.58 -38.27
C MET A 119 14.17 9.29 -39.16
N VAL A 120 13.54 10.35 -39.67
CA VAL A 120 12.59 10.26 -40.76
C VAL A 120 13.40 9.74 -41.94
N GLU A 121 13.49 8.41 -42.07
CA GLU A 121 13.81 7.80 -43.35
C GLU A 121 12.72 8.33 -44.27
N GLY A 122 13.10 9.25 -45.15
CA GLY A 122 12.29 9.63 -46.29
C GLY A 122 12.10 8.36 -47.09
N ASP A 123 11.02 7.65 -46.80
CA ASP A 123 10.51 6.55 -47.61
C ASP A 123 10.02 7.23 -48.89
N GLY A 124 10.96 7.47 -49.80
CA GLY A 124 10.70 7.95 -51.13
C GLY A 124 9.90 6.86 -51.83
N LEU A 125 8.58 7.00 -51.79
CA LEU A 125 7.70 6.43 -52.78
C LEU A 125 8.13 7.01 -54.12
N GLU A 126 8.94 6.25 -54.85
CA GLU A 126 9.11 6.40 -56.29
C GLU A 126 7.76 6.03 -56.94
N ASP A 127 6.80 6.96 -56.91
CA ASP A 127 5.72 6.99 -57.91
C ASP A 127 6.25 7.82 -59.09
N GLU A 128 6.78 7.11 -60.09
CA GLU A 128 6.79 7.60 -61.46
C GLU A 128 5.33 7.72 -61.91
N ASP A 129 4.76 8.91 -61.84
CA ASP A 129 3.75 9.30 -62.82
C ASP A 129 3.71 10.82 -63.04
N ALA A 130 3.55 11.15 -64.31
CA ALA A 130 3.81 12.44 -64.92
C ALA A 130 2.98 13.59 -64.37
N MET A 131 3.60 14.78 -64.24
CA MET A 131 3.02 16.02 -64.74
C MET A 131 4.12 17.06 -65.02
N ASP A 132 4.32 17.30 -66.32
CA ASP A 132 4.75 18.59 -66.86
C ASP A 132 3.81 19.68 -66.36
N ILE A 133 4.28 20.65 -65.55
CA ILE A 133 3.76 22.01 -65.60
C ILE A 133 4.91 23.01 -65.52
N ASP A 134 4.78 23.92 -66.46
CA ASP A 134 5.68 24.91 -67.00
C ASP A 134 6.00 26.06 -66.04
N SER A 135 7.09 26.70 -66.42
CA SER A 135 7.74 27.93 -65.99
C SER A 135 6.88 29.05 -65.37
N GLY A 136 7.49 29.70 -64.37
CA GLY A 136 7.03 30.96 -63.81
C GLY A 136 8.13 31.62 -62.99
N GLU A 137 9.10 32.22 -63.67
CA GLU A 137 10.09 33.12 -63.08
C GLU A 137 9.39 34.30 -62.40
N SER A 138 9.69 34.56 -61.12
CA SER A 138 9.40 35.84 -60.49
C SER A 138 10.51 36.19 -59.50
N TYR A 139 11.43 37.02 -59.98
CA TYR A 139 12.39 37.74 -59.16
C TYR A 139 11.67 38.78 -58.30
N HIS A 140 11.82 38.74 -56.96
CA HIS A 140 11.87 39.94 -56.14
C HIS A 140 12.77 39.77 -54.91
N THR A 141 13.68 40.72 -54.79
CA THR A 141 14.72 40.97 -53.77
C THR A 141 14.15 41.46 -52.42
N PRO A 142 14.98 41.56 -51.36
CA PRO A 142 14.59 41.35 -49.97
C PRO A 142 14.11 42.63 -49.27
N ARG A 143 13.26 42.46 -48.25
CA ARG A 143 12.91 43.53 -47.31
C ARG A 143 13.16 43.03 -45.88
N GLU A 144 14.26 43.49 -45.31
CA GLU A 144 14.47 43.53 -43.86
C GLU A 144 13.52 44.58 -43.26
N GLU A 145 12.83 44.24 -42.18
CA GLU A 145 12.85 45.01 -40.92
C GLU A 145 12.16 44.24 -39.78
N PRO A 146 12.52 44.54 -38.52
CA PRO A 146 12.36 43.64 -37.39
C PRO A 146 11.07 43.92 -36.61
N THR A 147 10.44 42.85 -36.11
CA THR A 147 9.47 42.97 -35.02
C THR A 147 9.66 41.82 -34.04
N SER A 148 10.19 42.21 -32.89
CA SER A 148 10.12 41.52 -31.61
C SER A 148 8.67 41.08 -31.31
N VAL A 149 8.46 39.79 -31.12
CA VAL A 149 7.28 39.24 -30.46
C VAL A 149 7.77 38.16 -29.51
N GLU A 150 7.43 38.34 -28.24
CA GLU A 150 7.64 37.41 -27.14
C GLU A 150 7.07 36.03 -27.51
N SER A 151 7.91 35.01 -27.60
CA SER A 151 7.44 33.65 -27.83
C SER A 151 6.90 33.09 -26.51
N SER A 152 5.57 33.01 -26.43
CA SER A 152 4.90 32.03 -25.60
C SER A 152 5.45 30.65 -25.96
N VAL A 153 6.12 30.00 -25.01
CA VAL A 153 6.53 28.60 -25.10
C VAL A 153 5.26 27.76 -25.12
N THR A 154 4.83 27.35 -26.31
CA THR A 154 3.76 26.39 -26.52
C THR A 154 4.26 25.01 -26.11
N GLU A 155 3.58 24.38 -25.14
CA GLU A 155 3.88 23.03 -24.63
C GLU A 155 3.74 21.92 -25.71
N GLU A 156 3.29 22.24 -26.93
CA GLU A 156 3.13 21.30 -28.05
C GLU A 156 4.44 20.77 -28.62
N SER A 157 5.60 21.41 -28.36
CA SER A 157 6.88 20.95 -28.92
C SER A 157 7.48 19.73 -28.21
N PHE A 158 7.06 19.43 -26.97
CA PHE A 158 7.58 18.28 -26.21
C PHE A 158 6.90 16.97 -26.64
N SER A 159 5.59 16.98 -26.88
CA SER A 159 4.83 15.78 -27.30
C SER A 159 5.34 15.17 -28.61
N ALA A 160 5.72 16.00 -29.59
CA ALA A 160 6.15 15.52 -30.91
C ALA A 160 7.54 14.85 -30.92
N ALA A 161 8.37 15.09 -29.89
CA ALA A 161 9.68 14.44 -29.75
C ALA A 161 9.54 13.03 -29.15
N ASP A 162 8.64 12.87 -28.19
CA ASP A 162 8.40 11.59 -27.49
C ASP A 162 7.76 10.56 -28.45
N ASP A 163 6.82 10.97 -29.30
CA ASP A 163 6.19 10.10 -30.31
C ASP A 163 7.21 9.48 -31.28
N LYS A 164 8.31 10.20 -31.58
CA LYS A 164 9.36 9.73 -32.48
C LYS A 164 10.28 8.71 -31.81
N VAL A 165 10.60 8.89 -30.54
CA VAL A 165 11.44 7.94 -29.78
C VAL A 165 10.68 6.62 -29.62
N GLU A 166 9.40 6.69 -29.29
CA GLU A 166 8.50 5.54 -29.17
C GLU A 166 8.45 4.71 -30.46
N ALA A 167 8.16 5.34 -31.61
CA ALA A 167 8.09 4.66 -32.90
C ALA A 167 9.41 3.97 -33.29
N SER A 168 10.55 4.58 -32.94
CA SER A 168 11.88 4.01 -33.14
C SER A 168 12.09 2.74 -32.32
N LEU A 169 11.82 2.81 -31.01
CA LEU A 169 11.94 1.67 -30.09
C LEU A 169 11.03 0.51 -30.49
N TRP A 170 9.79 0.80 -30.87
CA TRP A 170 8.81 -0.21 -31.30
C TRP A 170 9.28 -1.01 -32.52
N ARG A 171 9.98 -0.37 -33.45
CA ARG A 171 10.54 -1.04 -34.64
C ARG A 171 11.87 -1.75 -34.32
N LEU A 172 12.64 -1.25 -33.36
CA LEU A 172 13.97 -1.76 -33.03
C LEU A 172 13.95 -3.03 -32.18
N LEU A 173 13.13 -3.07 -31.12
CA LEU A 173 13.10 -4.19 -30.17
C LEU A 173 12.82 -5.56 -30.83
N PRO A 174 11.89 -5.71 -31.80
CA PRO A 174 11.70 -6.97 -32.51
C PRO A 174 12.97 -7.46 -33.22
N GLY A 175 13.75 -6.55 -33.80
CA GLY A 175 15.00 -6.89 -34.49
C GLY A 175 16.06 -7.43 -33.53
N VAL A 176 16.24 -6.75 -32.39
CA VAL A 176 17.15 -7.19 -31.32
C VAL A 176 16.71 -8.53 -30.75
N TYR A 177 15.41 -8.68 -30.45
CA TYR A 177 14.81 -9.93 -30.00
C TYR A 177 15.09 -11.09 -30.96
N ASN A 178 14.79 -10.93 -32.25
CA ASN A 178 14.94 -12.01 -33.23
C ASN A 178 16.39 -12.52 -33.32
N VAL A 179 17.36 -11.61 -33.22
CA VAL A 179 18.78 -11.98 -33.18
C VAL A 179 19.13 -12.72 -31.89
N LEU A 180 18.71 -12.21 -30.72
CA LEU A 180 18.97 -12.85 -29.44
C LEU A 180 18.31 -14.23 -29.33
N SER A 181 17.04 -14.34 -29.74
CA SER A 181 16.27 -15.57 -29.74
C SER A 181 16.92 -16.63 -30.63
N TYR A 182 17.33 -16.27 -31.85
CA TYR A 182 18.09 -17.17 -32.73
C TYR A 182 19.39 -17.67 -32.08
N LEU A 183 20.20 -16.76 -31.50
CA LEU A 183 21.45 -17.16 -30.85
C LEU A 183 21.21 -18.05 -29.61
N GLN A 184 20.10 -17.86 -28.90
CA GLN A 184 19.70 -18.68 -27.76
C GLN A 184 19.21 -20.06 -28.20
N GLU A 185 18.41 -20.15 -29.25
CA GLU A 185 17.99 -21.42 -29.84
C GLU A 185 19.22 -22.24 -30.30
N GLN A 186 20.21 -21.58 -30.91
CA GLN A 186 21.49 -22.20 -31.28
C GLN A 186 22.34 -22.62 -30.07
N ALA A 187 22.24 -21.89 -28.97
CA ALA A 187 22.88 -22.26 -27.72
C ALA A 187 22.21 -23.49 -27.06
N SER A 188 20.88 -23.59 -27.14
CA SER A 188 20.07 -24.65 -26.53
C SER A 188 19.98 -25.95 -27.36
N SER A 189 20.13 -25.89 -28.68
CA SER A 189 19.93 -27.03 -29.58
C SER A 189 21.10 -28.05 -29.62
N GLY A 190 22.18 -27.82 -28.86
CA GLY A 190 23.41 -28.61 -28.97
C GLY A 190 23.47 -29.89 -28.11
N LEU A 191 23.56 -31.06 -28.76
CA LEU A 191 23.98 -32.36 -28.19
C LEU A 191 25.42 -32.38 -27.62
N ARG A 192 26.16 -31.27 -27.69
CA ARG A 192 27.48 -31.07 -27.07
C ARG A 192 27.48 -29.70 -26.40
N SER A 193 27.67 -29.69 -25.08
CA SER A 193 27.54 -28.53 -24.18
C SER A 193 28.51 -27.36 -24.42
N ASP A 194 29.35 -27.41 -25.45
CA ASP A 194 30.38 -26.42 -25.76
C ASP A 194 30.11 -25.70 -27.10
N SER A 195 28.87 -25.28 -27.34
CA SER A 195 28.60 -24.39 -28.48
C SER A 195 29.26 -23.03 -28.19
N GLY A 196 30.24 -22.64 -29.01
CA GLY A 196 30.95 -21.35 -28.84
C GLY A 196 30.03 -20.12 -28.86
N VAL A 197 28.78 -20.28 -29.32
CA VAL A 197 27.72 -19.26 -29.29
C VAL A 197 27.33 -18.90 -27.86
N VAL A 198 27.26 -19.87 -26.94
CA VAL A 198 27.03 -19.60 -25.50
C VAL A 198 28.10 -18.66 -24.97
N ALA A 199 29.36 -18.87 -25.33
CA ALA A 199 30.46 -18.02 -24.88
C ALA A 199 30.38 -16.58 -25.43
N ALA A 200 29.72 -16.35 -26.56
CA ALA A 200 29.49 -15.02 -27.12
C ALA A 200 28.31 -14.30 -26.44
N LEU A 201 27.37 -15.04 -25.84
CA LEU A 201 26.27 -14.52 -25.01
C LEU A 201 26.62 -14.43 -23.52
N ARG A 202 27.81 -14.87 -23.12
CA ARG A 202 28.34 -14.71 -21.76
C ARG A 202 29.08 -13.38 -21.62
N GLY A 203 28.58 -12.51 -20.76
CA GLY A 203 29.23 -11.27 -20.36
C GLY A 203 29.66 -11.28 -18.90
N THR A 204 30.18 -10.16 -18.41
CA THR A 204 30.25 -9.94 -16.97
C THR A 204 28.84 -9.65 -16.45
N PRO A 205 28.53 -9.96 -15.17
CA PRO A 205 27.20 -9.72 -14.65
C PRO A 205 26.86 -8.22 -14.64
N GLU A 206 27.83 -7.34 -14.38
CA GLU A 206 27.61 -5.89 -14.44
C GLU A 206 27.13 -5.45 -15.82
N PHE A 207 27.67 -6.07 -16.86
CA PHE A 207 27.31 -5.78 -18.23
C PHE A 207 25.94 -6.38 -18.63
N GLY A 208 25.65 -7.60 -18.18
CA GLY A 208 24.31 -8.19 -18.36
C GLY A 208 23.22 -7.38 -17.64
N ALA A 209 23.52 -6.85 -16.45
CA ALA A 209 22.65 -5.97 -15.70
C ALA A 209 22.38 -4.65 -16.45
N GLN A 210 23.42 -4.05 -17.03
CA GLN A 210 23.29 -2.84 -17.84
C GLN A 210 22.39 -3.05 -19.06
N ILE A 211 22.49 -4.19 -19.75
CA ILE A 211 21.61 -4.55 -20.87
C ILE A 211 20.16 -4.65 -20.39
N LEU A 212 19.93 -5.35 -19.28
CA LEU A 212 18.60 -5.56 -18.72
C LEU A 212 17.97 -4.23 -18.27
N GLY A 213 18.71 -3.38 -17.57
CA GLY A 213 18.25 -2.04 -17.18
C GLY A 213 17.92 -1.16 -18.39
N SER A 214 18.79 -1.17 -19.41
CA SER A 214 18.54 -0.43 -20.65
C SER A 214 17.29 -0.93 -21.39
N TYR A 215 17.03 -2.24 -21.37
CA TYR A 215 15.81 -2.82 -21.92
C TYR A 215 14.56 -2.38 -21.14
N PHE A 216 14.56 -2.46 -19.81
CA PHE A 216 13.39 -2.07 -19.02
C PHE A 216 13.05 -0.60 -19.17
N GLU A 217 14.04 0.28 -19.19
CA GLU A 217 13.80 1.69 -19.51
C GLU A 217 13.19 1.87 -20.91
N ALA A 218 13.56 1.06 -21.91
CA ALA A 218 12.95 1.14 -23.25
C ALA A 218 11.49 0.65 -23.24
N CYS A 219 11.21 -0.40 -22.46
CA CYS A 219 9.87 -0.89 -22.22
C CYS A 219 8.99 0.18 -21.55
N MET A 220 9.54 0.93 -20.59
CA MET A 220 8.81 2.01 -19.92
C MET A 220 8.36 3.09 -20.89
N VAL A 221 9.23 3.54 -21.79
CA VAL A 221 8.87 4.51 -22.84
C VAL A 221 7.70 4.01 -23.70
N LEU A 222 7.74 2.73 -24.12
CA LEU A 222 6.65 2.13 -24.90
C LEU A 222 5.35 2.02 -24.12
N LEU A 223 5.44 1.66 -22.85
CA LEU A 223 4.32 1.48 -21.94
C LEU A 223 3.62 2.80 -21.59
N GLU A 224 4.39 3.86 -21.36
CA GLU A 224 3.88 5.22 -21.14
C GLU A 224 3.13 5.74 -22.36
N ALA A 225 3.56 5.35 -23.57
CA ALA A 225 2.85 5.61 -24.82
C ALA A 225 1.66 4.66 -25.10
N GLY A 226 1.30 3.80 -24.13
CA GLY A 226 0.18 2.86 -24.27
C GLY A 226 0.44 1.69 -25.23
N LYS A 227 1.69 1.41 -25.60
CA LYS A 227 2.07 0.22 -26.39
C LYS A 227 2.28 -0.99 -25.49
N THR A 228 2.01 -2.17 -26.05
CA THR A 228 2.16 -3.45 -25.33
C THR A 228 3.55 -4.04 -25.56
N VAL A 229 4.29 -4.35 -24.51
CA VAL A 229 5.60 -5.02 -24.64
C VAL A 229 5.40 -6.53 -24.73
N SER A 230 6.02 -7.19 -25.72
CA SER A 230 5.94 -8.65 -25.86
C SER A 230 6.72 -9.36 -24.74
N GLU A 231 6.12 -10.40 -24.16
CA GLU A 231 6.76 -11.27 -23.17
C GLU A 231 8.02 -11.96 -23.75
N GLU A 232 7.98 -12.32 -25.04
CA GLU A 232 9.08 -12.99 -25.71
C GLU A 232 10.35 -12.13 -25.78
N TRP A 233 10.19 -10.82 -25.99
CA TRP A 233 11.31 -9.87 -26.00
C TRP A 233 12.00 -9.85 -24.65
N THR A 234 11.18 -9.81 -23.58
CA THR A 234 11.65 -9.81 -22.20
C THR A 234 12.39 -11.10 -21.90
N GLN A 235 11.82 -12.24 -22.27
CA GLN A 235 12.44 -13.56 -22.06
C GLN A 235 13.81 -13.67 -22.75
N SER A 236 13.96 -13.16 -23.97
CA SER A 236 15.25 -13.16 -24.65
C SER A 236 16.30 -12.30 -23.95
N VAL A 237 15.96 -11.08 -23.50
CA VAL A 237 16.93 -10.24 -22.77
C VAL A 237 17.29 -10.86 -21.42
N LEU A 238 16.34 -11.48 -20.74
CA LEU A 238 16.59 -12.21 -19.50
C LEU A 238 17.50 -13.41 -19.68
N ASN A 239 17.38 -14.15 -20.79
CA ASN A 239 18.27 -15.26 -21.09
C ASN A 239 19.72 -14.79 -21.31
N VAL A 240 19.92 -13.57 -21.82
CA VAL A 240 21.25 -12.93 -21.87
C VAL A 240 21.75 -12.63 -20.45
N TRP A 241 20.91 -12.05 -19.61
CA TRP A 241 21.22 -11.79 -18.21
C TRP A 241 21.60 -13.08 -17.44
N LYS A 242 20.75 -14.11 -17.52
CA LYS A 242 20.98 -15.47 -17.02
C LYS A 242 22.34 -16.01 -17.45
N SER A 243 22.68 -15.85 -18.73
CA SER A 243 23.97 -16.28 -19.29
C SER A 243 25.17 -15.52 -18.71
N CYS A 244 25.00 -14.26 -18.30
CA CYS A 244 26.05 -13.46 -17.67
C CYS A 244 26.28 -13.84 -16.19
N ILE A 245 25.24 -14.29 -15.48
CA ILE A 245 25.35 -14.74 -14.08
C ILE A 245 25.82 -16.19 -13.99
N TRP A 246 25.14 -17.11 -14.67
CA TRP A 246 25.31 -18.54 -14.46
C TRP A 246 26.63 -19.04 -15.04
N GLY A 247 27.44 -19.64 -14.17
CA GLY A 247 28.79 -20.09 -14.50
C GLY A 247 29.86 -19.02 -14.36
N ASN A 248 29.52 -17.80 -13.93
CA ASN A 248 30.52 -16.78 -13.62
C ASN A 248 30.88 -16.83 -12.11
N PRO A 249 32.10 -17.25 -11.73
CA PRO A 249 32.52 -17.28 -10.32
C PRO A 249 32.60 -15.88 -9.70
N ASN A 250 32.69 -14.83 -10.53
CA ASN A 250 32.67 -13.44 -10.09
C ASN A 250 31.25 -12.88 -9.94
N SER A 251 30.18 -13.65 -10.18
CA SER A 251 28.79 -13.22 -9.91
C SER A 251 28.58 -12.74 -8.48
N LYS A 252 29.31 -13.30 -7.51
CA LYS A 252 29.31 -12.82 -6.11
C LYS A 252 29.92 -11.43 -5.92
N LYS A 253 30.67 -10.91 -6.90
CA LYS A 253 31.29 -9.58 -6.89
C LYS A 253 30.50 -8.53 -7.68
N ALA A 254 29.38 -8.92 -8.30
CA ALA A 254 28.56 -8.06 -9.14
C ALA A 254 27.66 -7.14 -8.31
N SER A 255 28.26 -6.33 -7.45
CA SER A 255 27.60 -5.27 -6.67
C SER A 255 27.63 -3.93 -7.41
N SER A 256 27.62 -3.93 -8.75
CA SER A 256 27.73 -2.69 -9.53
C SER A 256 26.37 -1.97 -9.65
N PRO A 257 26.32 -0.63 -9.54
CA PRO A 257 25.11 0.21 -9.49
C PRO A 257 24.17 0.16 -10.72
N SER A 258 24.42 -0.71 -11.70
CA SER A 258 23.80 -0.68 -13.03
C SER A 258 22.48 -1.45 -13.15
N PHE A 259 22.00 -2.06 -12.05
CA PHE A 259 20.89 -3.02 -12.08
C PHE A 259 19.50 -2.44 -12.24
N LEU A 260 19.33 -1.14 -12.00
CA LEU A 260 18.00 -0.58 -11.86
C LEU A 260 17.76 0.47 -12.94
N PRO A 261 16.63 0.37 -13.66
CA PRO A 261 16.21 1.40 -14.59
C PRO A 261 16.20 2.76 -13.87
N SER A 262 16.63 3.80 -14.57
CA SER A 262 16.75 5.16 -14.05
C SER A 262 15.47 5.65 -13.36
N ASN A 263 15.53 5.77 -12.02
CA ASN A 263 14.79 6.64 -11.08
C ASN A 263 13.26 6.84 -11.17
N GLN A 264 12.56 6.37 -12.19
CA GLN A 264 11.16 6.70 -12.43
C GLN A 264 10.38 5.42 -12.72
N SER A 265 9.42 5.13 -11.84
CA SER A 265 8.32 4.18 -12.05
C SER A 265 8.64 2.67 -12.02
N PHE A 266 8.54 2.09 -10.82
CA PHE A 266 8.15 0.68 -10.63
C PHE A 266 6.61 0.50 -10.69
N GLN A 267 5.88 1.42 -11.33
CA GLN A 267 4.46 1.26 -11.63
C GLN A 267 4.33 1.06 -13.15
N PRO A 268 4.60 -0.13 -13.67
CA PRO A 268 4.33 -0.40 -15.08
C PRO A 268 2.81 -0.26 -15.30
N PRO A 269 2.37 0.39 -16.39
CA PRO A 269 0.95 0.58 -16.70
C PRO A 269 0.22 -0.73 -17.08
N GLN A 270 0.93 -1.86 -17.14
CA GLN A 270 0.36 -3.19 -17.30
C GLN A 270 0.59 -4.08 -16.07
N PRO A 271 -0.48 -4.49 -15.35
CA PRO A 271 -0.37 -5.33 -14.16
C PRO A 271 0.32 -6.68 -14.40
N THR A 272 0.15 -7.25 -15.59
CA THR A 272 0.76 -8.54 -15.98
C THR A 272 2.27 -8.44 -16.11
N LEU A 273 2.77 -7.37 -16.72
CA LEU A 273 4.21 -7.11 -16.82
C LEU A 273 4.81 -6.80 -15.45
N GLN A 274 4.07 -6.12 -14.56
CA GLN A 274 4.52 -5.92 -13.18
C GLN A 274 4.79 -7.24 -12.47
N LEU A 275 3.80 -8.12 -12.44
CA LEU A 275 3.92 -9.41 -11.75
C LEU A 275 5.06 -10.24 -12.34
N TYR A 276 5.21 -10.23 -13.66
CA TYR A 276 6.32 -10.90 -14.33
C TYR A 276 7.68 -10.27 -13.94
N LEU A 277 7.85 -8.95 -14.01
CA LEU A 277 9.07 -8.25 -13.58
C LEU A 277 9.38 -8.49 -12.11
N GLU A 278 8.37 -8.51 -11.24
CA GLU A 278 8.49 -8.85 -9.83
C GLU A 278 8.99 -10.28 -9.63
N GLU A 279 8.42 -11.25 -10.35
CA GLU A 279 8.87 -12.65 -10.35
C GLU A 279 10.32 -12.78 -10.82
N LEU A 280 10.72 -12.01 -11.83
CA LEU A 280 12.08 -12.01 -12.33
C LEU A 280 13.07 -11.38 -11.35
N LEU A 281 12.72 -10.25 -10.72
CA LEU A 281 13.55 -9.67 -9.66
C LEU A 281 13.72 -10.65 -8.48
N LEU A 282 12.67 -11.40 -8.16
CA LEU A 282 12.72 -12.48 -7.17
C LEU A 282 13.62 -13.64 -7.62
N GLU A 283 13.51 -14.07 -8.87
CA GLU A 283 14.28 -15.20 -9.43
C GLU A 283 15.75 -14.85 -9.66
N PHE A 284 16.12 -13.57 -9.84
CA PHE A 284 17.49 -13.21 -10.23
C PHE A 284 18.25 -12.30 -9.26
N ILE A 285 17.57 -11.42 -8.53
CA ILE A 285 18.22 -10.48 -7.60
C ILE A 285 18.06 -10.97 -6.17
N PHE A 286 16.86 -11.40 -5.81
CA PHE A 286 16.50 -11.85 -4.47
C PHE A 286 16.47 -13.38 -4.37
N THR A 287 17.40 -14.07 -5.03
CA THR A 287 17.42 -15.53 -4.98
C THR A 287 17.68 -16.01 -3.55
N PRO A 288 17.13 -17.17 -3.15
CA PRO A 288 17.46 -17.77 -1.87
C PRO A 288 18.97 -17.96 -1.68
N GLU A 289 19.74 -18.22 -2.74
CA GLU A 289 21.19 -18.38 -2.65
C GLU A 289 21.94 -17.06 -2.40
N ILE A 290 21.38 -15.93 -2.84
CA ILE A 290 21.94 -14.59 -2.59
C ILE A 290 21.58 -14.12 -1.18
N ILE A 291 20.32 -14.27 -0.80
CA ILE A 291 19.80 -13.84 0.51
C ILE A 291 20.28 -14.78 1.63
N PHE A 292 20.40 -16.07 1.34
CA PHE A 292 20.85 -17.12 2.25
C PHE A 292 22.06 -17.82 1.65
N SER A 293 23.23 -17.17 1.68
CA SER A 293 24.44 -17.72 1.06
C SER A 293 24.89 -19.03 1.70
N SER A 294 24.36 -20.16 1.25
CA SER A 294 24.80 -21.48 1.70
C SER A 294 26.16 -21.80 1.08
N THR A 295 27.23 -21.66 1.85
CA THR A 295 28.50 -22.33 1.53
C THR A 295 28.30 -23.84 1.54
N PRO A 296 28.77 -24.61 0.54
CA PRO A 296 28.67 -26.06 0.54
C PRO A 296 29.30 -26.64 1.82
N GLY A 297 28.52 -27.35 2.62
CA GLY A 297 28.97 -28.03 3.84
C GLY A 297 28.61 -27.36 5.17
N LYS A 298 28.18 -26.09 5.19
CA LYS A 298 27.52 -25.45 6.35
C LYS A 298 26.57 -24.35 5.86
N PRO A 299 25.30 -24.30 6.30
CA PRO A 299 24.44 -23.15 6.08
C PRO A 299 25.01 -21.97 6.88
N SER A 300 25.94 -21.23 6.28
CA SER A 300 26.38 -19.95 6.82
C SER A 300 25.34 -18.91 6.38
N LYS A 301 24.90 -18.07 7.32
CA LYS A 301 24.13 -16.88 6.95
C LYS A 301 25.05 -15.99 6.11
N ALA A 302 24.55 -15.42 5.02
CA ALA A 302 25.25 -14.30 4.38
C ALA A 302 25.50 -13.26 5.46
N SER A 303 26.75 -12.81 5.60
CA SER A 303 26.99 -11.76 6.60
C SER A 303 26.18 -10.53 6.19
N SER A 304 25.55 -9.86 7.14
CA SER A 304 24.81 -8.61 6.88
C SER A 304 25.65 -7.63 6.02
N LYS A 305 26.98 -7.63 6.21
CA LYS A 305 27.94 -6.87 5.42
C LYS A 305 27.99 -7.25 3.93
N GLU A 306 27.94 -8.54 3.60
CA GLU A 306 27.90 -9.01 2.20
C GLU A 306 26.58 -8.66 1.53
N LEU A 307 25.45 -8.84 2.24
CA LEU A 307 24.14 -8.46 1.72
C LEU A 307 24.04 -6.96 1.49
N MET A 308 24.51 -6.15 2.44
CA MET A 308 24.59 -4.69 2.30
C MET A 308 25.44 -4.27 1.11
N ALA A 309 26.60 -4.92 0.89
CA ALA A 309 27.46 -4.63 -0.26
C ALA A 309 26.79 -4.99 -1.60
N LEU A 310 26.09 -6.13 -1.67
CA LEU A 310 25.36 -6.55 -2.86
C LEU A 310 24.21 -5.59 -3.19
N MET A 311 23.57 -5.03 -2.18
CA MET A 311 22.42 -4.15 -2.31
C MET A 311 22.79 -2.65 -2.35
N GLU A 312 24.07 -2.29 -2.20
CA GLU A 312 24.58 -0.91 -2.30
C GLU A 312 24.08 -0.15 -3.55
N PRO A 313 24.03 -0.77 -4.76
CA PRO A 313 23.36 -0.22 -5.93
C PRO A 313 21.97 0.37 -5.69
N LEU A 314 21.17 -0.32 -4.86
CA LEU A 314 19.77 0.02 -4.62
C LEU A 314 19.62 1.31 -3.79
N LYS A 315 20.66 1.73 -3.04
CA LYS A 315 20.61 2.94 -2.21
C LYS A 315 20.41 4.23 -3.00
N SER A 316 20.82 4.23 -4.26
CA SER A 316 20.69 5.38 -5.17
C SER A 316 19.26 5.62 -5.65
N GLN A 317 18.38 4.62 -5.55
CA GLN A 317 16.99 4.72 -6.02
C GLN A 317 16.17 5.53 -5.05
N THR A 318 15.59 6.66 -5.45
CA THR A 318 14.70 7.42 -4.56
C THR A 318 13.26 6.87 -4.56
N ASN A 319 12.81 6.31 -5.68
CA ASN A 319 11.46 5.82 -5.89
C ASN A 319 11.40 4.29 -5.85
N GLY A 320 10.23 3.71 -5.55
CA GLY A 320 10.02 2.26 -5.64
C GLY A 320 10.65 1.41 -4.53
N ARG A 321 11.26 2.03 -3.50
CA ARG A 321 11.98 1.32 -2.44
C ARG A 321 11.12 0.33 -1.65
N ILE A 322 9.87 0.70 -1.38
CA ILE A 322 8.94 -0.17 -0.64
C ILE A 322 8.57 -1.39 -1.49
N GLN A 323 8.36 -1.20 -2.80
CA GLN A 323 8.12 -2.30 -3.73
C GLN A 323 9.34 -3.23 -3.80
N LEU A 324 10.54 -2.67 -3.95
CA LEU A 324 11.79 -3.43 -3.92
C LEU A 324 11.95 -4.21 -2.61
N LEU A 325 11.66 -3.59 -1.46
CA LEU A 325 11.73 -4.26 -0.18
C LEU A 325 10.66 -5.35 -0.03
N ARG A 326 9.43 -5.11 -0.49
CA ARG A 326 8.36 -6.11 -0.54
C ARG A 326 8.80 -7.35 -1.31
N LEU A 327 9.46 -7.16 -2.45
CA LEU A 327 10.07 -8.26 -3.19
C LEU A 327 11.21 -8.92 -2.40
N ALA A 328 12.13 -8.12 -1.86
CA ALA A 328 13.27 -8.63 -1.11
C ALA A 328 12.90 -9.47 0.12
N ILE A 329 11.81 -9.12 0.81
CA ILE A 329 11.34 -9.84 2.00
C ILE A 329 10.53 -11.09 1.61
N ARG A 330 9.93 -11.16 0.40
CA ARG A 330 9.08 -12.28 -0.02
C ARG A 330 9.71 -13.67 0.15
N PRO A 331 11.01 -13.90 -0.13
CA PRO A 331 11.68 -15.16 0.20
C PRO A 331 11.71 -15.48 1.70
N GLN A 332 11.77 -14.48 2.59
CA GLN A 332 11.68 -14.67 4.05
C GLN A 332 10.28 -15.12 4.48
N LEU A 333 9.24 -14.63 3.82
CA LEU A 333 7.84 -14.95 4.13
C LEU A 333 7.50 -16.41 3.84
N ARG A 334 8.22 -17.02 2.89
CA ARG A 334 8.07 -18.46 2.59
C ARG A 334 8.66 -19.35 3.70
N ARG A 335 9.38 -18.79 4.67
CA ARG A 335 9.97 -19.55 5.80
C ARG A 335 8.97 -19.60 6.96
N SER A 336 9.02 -20.68 7.74
CA SER A 336 8.20 -20.80 8.96
C SER A 336 8.52 -19.74 10.02
N LYS A 337 9.74 -19.21 10.01
CA LYS A 337 10.18 -18.09 10.84
C LYS A 337 11.12 -17.17 10.03
N PRO A 338 10.73 -15.92 9.74
CA PRO A 338 11.61 -14.94 9.12
C PRO A 338 12.88 -14.71 9.94
N ASP A 339 14.02 -14.55 9.28
CA ASP A 339 15.30 -14.23 9.94
C ASP A 339 15.43 -12.71 10.10
N ILE A 340 15.22 -12.22 11.32
CA ILE A 340 15.19 -10.78 11.65
C ILE A 340 16.48 -10.09 11.18
N GLU A 341 17.65 -10.70 11.40
CA GLU A 341 18.95 -10.13 10.98
C GLU A 341 19.01 -9.90 9.45
N THR A 342 18.47 -10.84 8.68
CA THR A 342 18.44 -10.73 7.21
C THR A 342 17.45 -9.66 6.77
N VAL A 343 16.26 -9.60 7.40
CA VAL A 343 15.26 -8.55 7.12
C VAL A 343 15.83 -7.17 7.45
N GLU A 344 16.51 -7.01 8.57
CA GLU A 344 17.13 -5.74 8.95
C GLU A 344 18.25 -5.33 7.99
N ALA A 345 19.07 -6.27 7.55
CA ALA A 345 20.08 -5.99 6.53
C ALA A 345 19.44 -5.54 5.21
N LEU A 346 18.32 -6.16 4.79
CA LEU A 346 17.56 -5.73 3.61
C LEU A 346 16.95 -4.34 3.81
N VAL A 347 16.35 -4.07 4.97
CA VAL A 347 15.80 -2.76 5.31
C VAL A 347 16.89 -1.70 5.28
N GLN A 348 18.03 -1.91 5.94
CA GLN A 348 19.14 -0.95 5.95
C GLN A 348 19.76 -0.74 4.56
N ALA A 349 19.76 -1.77 3.72
CA ALA A 349 20.27 -1.67 2.37
C ALA A 349 19.36 -0.86 1.45
N ILE A 350 18.06 -1.12 1.49
CA ILE A 350 17.07 -0.55 0.57
C ILE A 350 16.54 0.79 1.11
N ILE A 351 16.35 0.89 2.42
CA ILE A 351 15.80 2.04 3.13
C ILE A 351 16.75 2.41 4.29
N PRO A 352 17.89 3.06 3.99
CA PRO A 352 18.82 3.50 5.02
C PRO A 352 18.11 4.35 6.08
N LEU A 353 18.46 4.15 7.34
CA LEU A 353 17.86 4.89 8.46
C LEU A 353 18.09 6.41 8.39
N SER A 354 19.07 6.87 7.62
CA SER A 354 19.27 8.29 7.31
C SER A 354 18.05 8.96 6.68
N TYR A 355 17.18 8.19 6.00
CA TYR A 355 15.94 8.70 5.40
C TYR A 355 14.84 8.99 6.41
N ALA A 356 14.97 8.54 7.66
CA ALA A 356 13.94 8.69 8.69
C ALA A 356 13.49 10.16 8.82
N ARG A 357 14.44 11.10 8.76
CA ARG A 357 14.14 12.53 8.87
C ARG A 357 13.56 13.15 7.60
N THR A 358 13.94 12.65 6.43
CA THR A 358 13.57 13.27 5.15
C THR A 358 12.30 12.70 4.55
N SER A 359 11.94 11.47 4.90
CA SER A 359 10.85 10.72 4.25
C SER A 359 10.17 9.75 5.24
N PRO A 360 9.52 10.26 6.30
CA PRO A 360 8.87 9.42 7.32
C PRO A 360 7.73 8.55 6.77
N GLU A 361 7.12 8.92 5.64
CA GLU A 361 6.08 8.16 4.95
C GLU A 361 6.60 6.78 4.52
N ILE A 362 7.85 6.71 4.02
CA ILE A 362 8.49 5.44 3.63
C ILE A 362 8.58 4.49 4.82
N PHE A 363 8.85 5.01 6.02
CA PHE A 363 8.91 4.18 7.23
C PHE A 363 7.52 3.74 7.68
N THR A 364 6.47 4.53 7.42
CA THR A 364 5.10 4.10 7.70
C THR A 364 4.72 2.92 6.80
N ASP A 365 4.98 3.03 5.50
CA ASP A 365 4.72 1.96 4.53
C ASP A 365 5.56 0.70 4.81
N LEU A 366 6.80 0.89 5.27
CA LEU A 366 7.68 -0.19 5.71
C LEU A 366 7.07 -0.95 6.89
N LEU A 367 6.66 -0.25 7.96
CA LEU A 367 6.10 -0.91 9.13
C LEU A 367 4.76 -1.57 8.82
N GLU A 368 3.96 -0.97 7.92
CA GLU A 368 2.72 -1.58 7.43
C GLU A 368 3.01 -2.89 6.70
N LEU A 369 3.96 -2.88 5.76
CA LEU A 369 4.42 -4.09 5.08
C LEU A 369 4.88 -5.17 6.07
N LEU A 370 5.61 -4.79 7.12
CA LEU A 370 6.11 -5.73 8.13
C LEU A 370 4.96 -6.32 8.97
N VAL A 371 3.99 -5.50 9.39
CA VAL A 371 2.80 -5.93 10.14
C VAL A 371 1.93 -6.88 9.30
N GLU A 372 1.64 -6.52 8.05
CA GLU A 372 0.84 -7.33 7.12
C GLU A 372 1.42 -8.74 6.93
N ASN A 373 2.75 -8.84 6.97
CA ASN A 373 3.47 -10.08 6.72
C ASN A 373 3.96 -10.78 7.99
N GLY A 374 3.65 -10.27 9.18
CA GLY A 374 4.05 -10.85 10.47
C GLY A 374 5.57 -10.92 10.67
N VAL A 375 6.31 -9.96 10.11
CA VAL A 375 7.77 -9.89 10.19
C VAL A 375 8.16 -8.80 11.18
N ASN A 376 8.98 -9.14 12.19
CA ASN A 376 9.46 -8.19 13.17
C ASN A 376 10.85 -7.63 12.83
N LEU A 377 11.15 -6.46 13.38
CA LEU A 377 12.50 -5.88 13.46
C LEU A 377 13.05 -6.06 14.88
N SER A 378 14.35 -5.82 15.08
CA SER A 378 14.87 -5.69 16.44
C SER A 378 14.27 -4.45 17.11
N SER A 379 14.14 -4.53 18.44
CA SER A 379 13.68 -3.40 19.26
C SER A 379 14.59 -2.18 19.10
N GLU A 380 15.87 -2.35 18.80
CA GLU A 380 16.85 -1.28 18.56
C GLU A 380 16.54 -0.53 17.25
N THR A 381 16.40 -1.25 16.15
CA THR A 381 16.05 -0.65 14.84
C THR A 381 14.69 0.04 14.91
N LEU A 382 13.69 -0.62 15.49
CA LEU A 382 12.34 -0.06 15.60
C LEU A 382 12.31 1.17 16.50
N SER A 383 13.05 1.15 17.62
CA SER A 383 13.25 2.32 18.49
C SER A 383 13.82 3.51 17.72
N LEU A 384 14.85 3.29 16.91
CA LEU A 384 15.47 4.34 16.12
C LEU A 384 14.52 4.90 15.07
N ILE A 385 13.77 4.05 14.37
CA ILE A 385 12.73 4.48 13.43
C ILE A 385 11.71 5.36 14.15
N VAL A 386 11.15 4.90 15.27
CA VAL A 386 10.14 5.65 16.02
C VAL A 386 10.70 6.98 16.53
N ASP A 387 11.89 7.00 17.11
CA ASP A 387 12.48 8.23 17.67
C ASP A 387 12.73 9.29 16.60
N GLU A 388 13.16 8.87 15.40
CA GLU A 388 13.50 9.78 14.30
C GLU A 388 12.29 10.20 13.45
N THR A 389 11.23 9.38 13.36
CA THR A 389 10.11 9.60 12.42
C THR A 389 8.77 9.95 13.08
N SER A 390 8.52 9.48 14.30
CA SER A 390 7.17 9.57 14.91
C SER A 390 6.79 10.96 15.37
N GLY A 391 7.76 11.86 15.53
CA GLY A 391 7.58 13.18 16.14
C GLY A 391 7.55 13.16 17.68
N LEU A 392 7.50 11.98 18.34
CA LEU A 392 7.42 11.87 19.80
C LEU A 392 8.61 12.49 20.54
N ALA A 393 9.82 12.38 19.97
CA ALA A 393 11.03 12.92 20.58
C ALA A 393 11.09 14.46 20.55
N SER A 394 10.39 15.08 19.59
CA SER A 394 10.43 16.53 19.37
C SER A 394 9.57 17.32 20.37
N GLY A 395 8.64 16.65 21.07
CA GLY A 395 7.65 17.29 21.94
C GLY A 395 6.62 18.15 21.20
N ARG A 396 6.72 18.28 19.86
CA ARG A 396 5.77 19.05 19.04
C ARG A 396 4.60 18.18 18.64
N MET A 397 3.49 18.33 19.36
CA MET A 397 2.29 17.48 19.25
C MET A 397 1.64 17.48 17.86
N GLN A 398 1.70 18.60 17.13
CA GLN A 398 1.11 18.71 15.78
C GLN A 398 1.78 17.80 14.74
N ASN A 399 2.97 17.30 15.03
CA ASN A 399 3.76 16.49 14.09
C ASN A 399 3.76 14.99 14.47
N VAL A 400 2.94 14.56 15.43
CA VAL A 400 2.92 13.17 15.87
C VAL A 400 2.29 12.29 14.79
N LYS A 401 3.05 11.31 14.29
CA LYS A 401 2.61 10.36 13.26
C LYS A 401 1.94 9.15 13.92
N TRP A 402 0.67 9.30 14.30
CA TRP A 402 -0.10 8.28 15.05
C TRP A 402 -0.16 6.91 14.38
N ARG A 403 -0.29 6.86 13.04
CA ARG A 403 -0.30 5.60 12.27
C ARG A 403 1.01 4.83 12.41
N LEU A 404 2.15 5.53 12.36
CA LEU A 404 3.46 4.92 12.53
C LEU A 404 3.64 4.33 13.93
N ILE A 405 3.14 5.02 14.96
CA ILE A 405 3.18 4.55 16.36
C ILE A 405 2.30 3.32 16.55
N ASP A 406 1.09 3.31 15.99
CA ASP A 406 0.18 2.16 16.01
C ASP A 406 0.83 0.91 15.40
N LEU A 407 1.45 1.07 14.22
CA LEU A 407 2.18 -0.02 13.56
C LEU A 407 3.38 -0.50 14.40
N ALA A 408 4.12 0.41 15.02
CA ALA A 408 5.26 0.05 15.86
C ALA A 408 4.82 -0.72 17.13
N LEU A 409 3.71 -0.32 17.78
CA LEU A 409 3.11 -1.05 18.90
C LEU A 409 2.69 -2.48 18.53
N LYS A 410 2.19 -2.67 17.30
CA LYS A 410 1.78 -3.98 16.79
C LYS A 410 2.96 -4.93 16.55
N LEU A 411 4.11 -4.39 16.12
CA LEU A 411 5.32 -5.18 15.88
C LEU A 411 6.04 -5.56 17.17
N ASP A 412 6.33 -4.58 18.01
CA ASP A 412 7.02 -4.79 19.28
C ASP A 412 6.64 -3.70 20.29
N PHE A 413 5.77 -4.04 21.23
CA PHE A 413 5.34 -3.11 22.26
C PHE A 413 6.40 -2.81 23.32
N ASP A 414 7.44 -3.64 23.45
CA ASP A 414 8.50 -3.42 24.45
C ASP A 414 9.33 -2.17 24.12
N ILE A 415 9.26 -1.67 22.88
CA ILE A 415 9.83 -0.37 22.53
C ILE A 415 9.15 0.80 23.27
N PHE A 416 7.93 0.64 23.80
CA PHE A 416 7.27 1.68 24.61
C PHE A 416 7.21 1.30 26.08
N LEU A 417 7.06 0.00 26.39
CA LEU A 417 6.82 -0.48 27.75
C LEU A 417 8.08 -1.00 28.47
N GLY A 418 9.18 -1.20 27.74
CA GLY A 418 10.44 -1.69 28.29
C GLY A 418 11.07 -0.69 29.28
N ARG A 419 11.78 -1.21 30.29
CA ARG A 419 12.42 -0.39 31.34
C ARG A 419 13.38 0.67 30.78
N SER A 420 14.11 0.34 29.71
CA SER A 420 15.01 1.26 29.02
C SER A 420 14.29 2.31 28.17
N ASN A 421 13.00 2.09 27.89
CA ASN A 421 12.19 2.88 26.96
C ASN A 421 11.11 3.72 27.67
N GLN A 422 11.16 3.81 29.00
CA GLN A 422 10.16 4.51 29.79
C GLN A 422 9.90 5.94 29.29
N ARG A 423 10.96 6.66 28.89
CA ARG A 423 10.85 8.01 28.32
C ARG A 423 9.96 8.06 27.07
N ARG A 424 10.04 7.05 26.20
CA ARG A 424 9.23 6.97 24.97
C ARG A 424 7.77 6.69 25.31
N GLY A 425 7.53 5.79 26.25
CA GLY A 425 6.19 5.51 26.80
C GLY A 425 5.57 6.76 27.42
N ASP A 426 6.31 7.47 28.27
CA ASP A 426 5.85 8.70 28.93
C ASP A 426 5.54 9.80 27.89
N ASN A 427 6.39 9.96 26.87
CA ASN A 427 6.13 10.89 25.76
C ASN A 427 4.86 10.53 24.97
N LEU A 428 4.60 9.24 24.75
CA LEU A 428 3.40 8.77 24.08
C LEU A 428 2.15 9.07 24.91
N ILE A 429 2.15 8.74 26.20
CA ILE A 429 1.04 9.03 27.11
C ILE A 429 0.76 10.53 27.17
N HIS A 430 1.82 11.34 27.30
CA HIS A 430 1.72 12.79 27.30
C HIS A 430 1.15 13.33 25.98
N ALA A 431 1.60 12.80 24.84
CA ALA A 431 1.08 13.19 23.52
C ALA A 431 -0.40 12.84 23.37
N ILE A 432 -0.84 11.66 23.84
CA ILE A 432 -2.25 11.25 23.81
C ILE A 432 -3.10 12.18 24.69
N GLY A 433 -2.60 12.53 25.88
CA GLY A 433 -3.30 13.45 26.80
C GLY A 433 -3.44 14.88 26.30
N HIS A 434 -2.69 15.30 25.29
CA HIS A 434 -2.78 16.65 24.74
C HIS A 434 -3.23 16.69 23.28
N ALA A 435 -3.58 15.53 22.71
CA ALA A 435 -4.15 15.50 21.38
C ALA A 435 -5.52 16.19 21.39
N GLY A 436 -5.67 17.23 20.55
CA GLY A 436 -6.93 17.94 20.39
C GLY A 436 -8.04 17.03 19.85
N VAL A 437 -9.29 17.40 20.09
CA VAL A 437 -10.49 16.67 19.62
C VAL A 437 -10.77 16.97 18.14
N ASP A 438 -9.73 16.94 17.29
CA ASP A 438 -9.83 17.24 15.86
C ASP A 438 -9.99 15.95 15.03
N ASP A 439 -10.06 16.07 13.69
CA ASP A 439 -10.32 14.99 12.70
C ASP A 439 -9.41 13.75 12.82
N ASN A 440 -8.30 13.83 13.55
CA ASN A 440 -7.40 12.69 13.80
C ASN A 440 -7.80 11.78 14.99
N ASN A 441 -8.94 12.06 15.63
CA ASN A 441 -9.43 11.30 16.80
C ASN A 441 -9.48 9.78 16.56
N ASP A 442 -9.92 9.33 15.39
CA ASP A 442 -10.04 7.90 15.09
C ASP A 442 -8.69 7.19 15.09
N GLN A 443 -7.65 7.82 14.52
CA GLN A 443 -6.31 7.23 14.49
C GLN A 443 -5.68 7.25 15.88
N ILE A 444 -5.90 8.29 16.68
CA ILE A 444 -5.44 8.36 18.08
C ILE A 444 -6.11 7.27 18.91
N LEU A 445 -7.41 7.05 18.73
CA LEU A 445 -8.15 5.98 19.42
C LEU A 445 -7.64 4.60 19.02
N LYS A 446 -7.32 4.35 17.74
CA LYS A 446 -6.66 3.11 17.30
C LYS A 446 -5.30 2.91 17.95
N THR A 447 -4.46 3.95 17.99
CA THR A 447 -3.16 3.90 18.66
C THR A 447 -3.31 3.63 20.17
N LEU A 448 -4.29 4.25 20.81
CA LEU A 448 -4.59 4.04 22.23
C LEU A 448 -5.10 2.62 22.49
N GLU A 449 -5.94 2.08 21.61
CA GLU A 449 -6.36 0.68 21.69
C GLU A 449 -5.16 -0.28 21.60
N ALA A 450 -4.27 -0.07 20.64
CA ALA A 450 -3.04 -0.86 20.49
C ALA A 450 -2.14 -0.74 21.74
N LEU A 451 -2.09 0.44 22.37
CA LEU A 451 -1.36 0.66 23.61
C LEU A 451 -2.00 -0.09 24.79
N ILE A 452 -3.32 -0.04 24.95
CA ILE A 452 -4.04 -0.78 26.00
C ILE A 452 -3.83 -2.29 25.80
N GLU A 453 -3.91 -2.77 24.56
CA GLU A 453 -3.65 -4.17 24.22
C GLU A 453 -2.20 -4.56 24.54
N SER A 454 -1.25 -3.65 24.32
CA SER A 454 0.16 -3.85 24.67
C SER A 454 0.35 -4.02 26.19
N TYR A 455 -0.26 -3.16 27.01
CA TYR A 455 -0.23 -3.33 28.47
C TYR A 455 -0.92 -4.62 28.93
N ALA A 456 -1.99 -5.03 28.26
CA ALA A 456 -2.65 -6.31 28.53
C ALA A 456 -1.72 -7.49 28.20
N LYS A 457 -1.07 -7.50 27.03
CA LYS A 457 -0.07 -8.52 26.61
C LYS A 457 1.11 -8.58 27.59
N ALA A 458 1.58 -7.43 28.07
CA ALA A 458 2.63 -7.32 29.08
C ALA A 458 2.18 -7.71 30.50
N ARG A 459 0.91 -8.15 30.69
CA ARG A 459 0.28 -8.46 31.99
C ARG A 459 0.38 -7.30 32.99
N ASN A 460 0.39 -6.07 32.47
CA ASN A 460 0.53 -4.84 33.26
C ASN A 460 -0.65 -3.87 33.00
N LEU A 461 -1.85 -4.40 32.75
CA LEU A 461 -3.05 -3.57 32.60
C LEU A 461 -3.33 -2.75 33.88
N GLY A 462 -2.93 -3.25 35.06
CA GLY A 462 -3.00 -2.49 36.31
C GLY A 462 -2.13 -1.23 36.29
N GLY A 463 -0.89 -1.33 35.80
CA GLY A 463 0.00 -0.17 35.64
C GLY A 463 -0.55 0.84 34.63
N PHE A 464 -1.19 0.38 33.55
CA PHE A 464 -1.90 1.30 32.63
C PHE A 464 -3.02 2.04 33.34
N ILE A 465 -3.84 1.36 34.14
CA ILE A 465 -4.95 1.98 34.87
C ILE A 465 -4.42 3.04 35.86
N GLU A 466 -3.29 2.79 36.53
CA GLU A 466 -2.66 3.77 37.41
C GLU A 466 -2.17 5.02 36.64
N ILE A 467 -1.58 4.83 35.46
CA ILE A 467 -1.18 5.93 34.57
C ILE A 467 -2.41 6.70 34.09
N TRP A 468 -3.41 6.00 33.56
CA TRP A 468 -4.65 6.61 33.09
C TRP A 468 -5.36 7.38 34.21
N ALA A 469 -5.38 6.84 35.43
CA ALA A 469 -5.92 7.55 36.58
C ALA A 469 -5.16 8.86 36.82
N LYS A 470 -3.82 8.89 36.73
CA LYS A 470 -3.04 10.13 36.87
C LYS A 470 -3.39 11.13 35.75
N GLU A 471 -3.46 10.66 34.50
CA GLU A 471 -3.78 11.50 33.35
C GLU A 471 -5.23 12.01 33.35
N LEU A 472 -6.18 11.31 33.96
CA LEU A 472 -7.53 11.86 34.16
C LEU A 472 -7.54 13.14 35.01
N GLN A 473 -6.49 13.40 35.82
CA GLN A 473 -6.37 14.65 36.58
C GLN A 473 -5.92 15.83 35.71
N SER A 474 -5.26 15.57 34.57
CA SER A 474 -4.84 16.61 33.63
C SER A 474 -5.98 17.12 32.73
N ARG A 475 -7.19 16.53 32.84
CA ARG A 475 -8.45 16.94 32.18
C ARG A 475 -8.44 16.87 30.65
N ALA A 476 -7.72 15.93 30.06
CA ALA A 476 -7.85 15.68 28.62
C ALA A 476 -9.20 15.03 28.28
N ALA A 477 -9.97 15.63 27.37
CA ALA A 477 -11.28 15.13 26.94
C ALA A 477 -11.22 13.69 26.39
N LEU A 478 -10.10 13.29 25.77
CA LEU A 478 -9.91 11.96 25.22
C LEU A 478 -9.91 10.86 26.31
N TRP A 479 -9.25 11.11 27.44
CA TRP A 479 -9.21 10.17 28.57
C TRP A 479 -10.59 9.98 29.21
N GLU A 480 -11.48 10.97 29.08
CA GLU A 480 -12.87 10.92 29.50
C GLU A 480 -13.82 10.35 28.43
N SER A 481 -13.31 9.82 27.32
CA SER A 481 -14.13 9.21 26.27
C SER A 481 -14.76 7.89 26.73
N ASP A 482 -16.01 7.63 26.31
CA ASP A 482 -16.67 6.33 26.55
C ASP A 482 -15.98 5.18 25.80
N ALA A 483 -15.36 5.48 24.64
CA ALA A 483 -14.67 4.49 23.83
C ALA A 483 -13.48 3.89 24.58
N VAL A 484 -12.63 4.74 25.17
CA VAL A 484 -11.50 4.33 26.00
C VAL A 484 -11.98 3.50 27.20
N ALA A 485 -13.06 3.97 27.84
CA ALA A 485 -13.66 3.25 28.96
C ALA A 485 -14.14 1.85 28.58
N ARG A 486 -14.73 1.69 27.40
CA ARG A 486 -15.13 0.39 26.84
C ARG A 486 -13.92 -0.51 26.56
N MET A 487 -12.89 0.01 25.88
CA MET A 487 -11.67 -0.72 25.54
C MET A 487 -10.99 -1.34 26.75
N VAL A 488 -10.88 -0.60 27.86
CA VAL A 488 -10.30 -1.09 29.12
C VAL A 488 -11.23 -2.09 29.80
N GLY A 489 -12.54 -1.78 29.86
CA GLY A 489 -13.54 -2.65 30.49
C GLY A 489 -13.58 -4.05 29.88
N ASP A 490 -13.56 -4.16 28.55
CA ASP A 490 -13.60 -5.43 27.82
C ASP A 490 -12.36 -6.32 28.02
N ARG A 491 -11.29 -5.77 28.61
CA ARG A 491 -10.01 -6.43 28.87
C ARG A 491 -9.76 -6.68 30.35
N LEU A 492 -10.60 -6.16 31.25
CA LEU A 492 -10.36 -6.15 32.70
C LEU A 492 -10.22 -7.57 33.27
N GLU A 493 -11.29 -8.37 33.28
CA GLU A 493 -11.28 -9.73 33.84
C GLU A 493 -10.47 -10.73 33.00
N LYS A 494 -10.13 -10.40 31.75
CA LYS A 494 -9.24 -11.21 30.91
C LYS A 494 -7.77 -11.11 31.34
N ASN A 495 -7.37 -9.98 31.92
CA ASN A 495 -5.96 -9.67 32.17
C ASN A 495 -5.64 -9.41 33.65
N LEU A 496 -6.66 -9.18 34.48
CA LEU A 496 -6.51 -8.93 35.91
C LEU A 496 -7.26 -9.99 36.71
N SER A 497 -6.62 -10.47 37.76
CA SER A 497 -7.28 -11.31 38.76
C SER A 497 -8.32 -10.50 39.53
N ALA A 498 -9.34 -11.18 40.06
CA ALA A 498 -10.37 -10.56 40.90
C ALA A 498 -9.78 -9.79 42.09
N PHE A 499 -8.62 -10.20 42.63
CA PHE A 499 -7.92 -9.49 43.71
C PHE A 499 -7.24 -8.19 43.23
N GLN A 500 -6.66 -8.19 42.03
CA GLN A 500 -6.11 -6.97 41.43
C GLN A 500 -7.21 -5.97 41.12
N ILE A 501 -8.33 -6.45 40.57
CA ILE A 501 -9.53 -5.62 40.32
C ILE A 501 -10.05 -5.04 41.64
N GLU A 502 -10.18 -5.85 42.68
CA GLU A 502 -10.58 -5.41 44.03
C GLU A 502 -9.65 -4.31 44.57
N LYS A 503 -8.33 -4.48 44.44
CA LYS A 503 -7.34 -3.50 44.88
C LYS A 503 -7.50 -2.16 44.15
N ILE A 504 -7.56 -2.20 42.82
CA ILE A 504 -7.72 -1.00 41.98
C ILE A 504 -9.07 -0.32 42.27
N PHE A 505 -10.14 -1.10 42.45
CA PHE A 505 -11.46 -0.58 42.80
C PHE A 505 -11.48 0.12 44.16
N LYS A 506 -10.84 -0.49 45.17
CA LYS A 506 -10.68 0.10 46.50
C LYS A 506 -9.93 1.44 46.43
N GLU A 507 -8.86 1.52 45.65
CA GLU A 507 -8.07 2.74 45.45
C GLU A 507 -8.87 3.82 44.72
N ALA A 508 -9.61 3.45 43.65
CA ALA A 508 -10.49 4.35 42.93
C ALA A 508 -11.59 4.93 43.84
N CYS A 509 -12.16 4.12 44.72
CA CYS A 509 -13.12 4.58 45.73
C CYS A 509 -12.47 5.38 46.88
N GLY A 510 -11.14 5.33 47.03
CA GLY A 510 -10.35 5.96 48.09
C GLY A 510 -9.96 7.41 47.81
N ALA A 511 -9.88 7.79 46.54
CA ALA A 511 -9.30 9.05 46.08
C ALA A 511 -10.28 10.25 46.19
N GLY A 512 -10.46 10.81 47.39
CA GLY A 512 -11.03 12.16 47.60
C GLY A 512 -12.50 12.39 47.17
N SER A 513 -12.96 13.65 47.24
CA SER A 513 -14.35 14.08 47.02
C SER A 513 -14.77 14.11 45.54
N ASP A 514 -13.82 14.16 44.61
CA ASP A 514 -14.06 13.98 43.17
C ASP A 514 -13.63 12.58 42.77
N LEU A 515 -14.52 11.61 42.98
CA LEU A 515 -14.32 10.28 42.40
C LEU A 515 -14.11 10.44 40.91
N LYS A 516 -13.07 9.77 40.39
CA LYS A 516 -12.86 9.62 38.95
C LYS A 516 -13.96 8.69 38.42
N TRP A 517 -15.16 9.24 38.19
CA TRP A 517 -16.35 8.48 37.78
C TRP A 517 -16.07 7.62 36.55
N VAL A 518 -15.24 8.12 35.62
CA VAL A 518 -14.69 7.39 34.47
C VAL A 518 -14.06 6.05 34.88
N LEU A 519 -13.23 6.06 35.92
CA LEU A 519 -12.49 4.89 36.36
C LEU A 519 -13.41 3.86 37.05
N ILE A 520 -14.29 4.33 37.94
CA ILE A 520 -15.26 3.44 38.63
C ILE A 520 -16.19 2.78 37.63
N ASP A 521 -16.68 3.56 36.67
CA ASP A 521 -17.52 3.13 35.57
C ASP A 521 -16.85 2.02 34.73
N VAL A 522 -15.56 2.19 34.37
CA VAL A 522 -14.80 1.13 33.69
C VAL A 522 -14.70 -0.13 34.51
N LEU A 523 -14.35 0.00 35.79
CA LEU A 523 -14.16 -1.17 36.65
C LEU A 523 -15.46 -1.94 36.80
N LEU A 524 -16.58 -1.25 37.02
CA LEU A 524 -17.90 -1.89 37.12
C LEU A 524 -18.40 -2.47 35.78
N ARG A 525 -18.05 -1.85 34.64
CA ARG A 525 -18.33 -2.38 33.30
C ARG A 525 -17.53 -3.65 33.01
N GLY A 526 -16.28 -3.71 33.47
CA GLY A 526 -15.39 -4.84 33.24
C GLY A 526 -15.65 -6.06 34.13
N VAL A 527 -16.39 -5.89 35.23
CA VAL A 527 -16.75 -6.94 36.17
C VAL A 527 -17.99 -7.69 35.67
N ARG A 528 -17.82 -8.96 35.29
CA ARG A 528 -18.86 -9.85 34.75
C ARG A 528 -19.00 -11.15 35.53
N THR A 529 -18.02 -11.50 36.36
CA THR A 529 -18.03 -12.74 37.15
C THR A 529 -18.54 -12.50 38.56
N GLU A 530 -19.41 -13.39 39.05
CA GLU A 530 -19.94 -13.35 40.43
C GLU A 530 -18.82 -13.34 41.48
N ALA A 531 -17.72 -14.06 41.22
CA ALA A 531 -16.56 -14.10 42.10
C ALA A 531 -15.88 -12.73 42.28
N THR A 532 -15.82 -11.93 41.20
CA THR A 532 -15.27 -10.58 41.25
C THR A 532 -16.29 -9.61 41.86
N GLU A 533 -17.57 -9.75 41.51
CA GLU A 533 -18.69 -9.01 42.09
C GLU A 533 -18.71 -9.13 43.63
N ALA A 534 -18.60 -10.35 44.16
CA ALA A 534 -18.56 -10.61 45.60
C ALA A 534 -17.41 -9.88 46.32
N LYS A 535 -16.24 -9.72 45.66
CA LYS A 535 -15.09 -9.01 46.24
C LYS A 535 -15.28 -7.50 46.28
N ILE A 536 -15.87 -6.93 45.21
CA ILE A 536 -16.09 -5.48 45.13
C ILE A 536 -17.32 -5.02 45.91
N LYS A 537 -18.27 -5.94 46.19
CA LYS A 537 -19.54 -5.68 46.88
C LYS A 537 -19.40 -4.83 48.15
N LYS A 538 -18.40 -5.13 48.99
CA LYS A 538 -18.13 -4.40 50.25
C LYS A 538 -17.73 -2.93 50.07
N TYR A 539 -17.38 -2.50 48.86
CA TYR A 539 -17.01 -1.12 48.55
C TYR A 539 -18.14 -0.32 47.91
N LEU A 540 -19.21 -0.98 47.43
CA LEU A 540 -20.34 -0.32 46.75
C LEU A 540 -21.06 0.72 47.63
N PRO A 541 -21.27 0.52 48.95
CA PRO A 541 -21.87 1.56 49.79
C PRO A 541 -21.09 2.88 49.79
N LYS A 542 -19.75 2.81 49.66
CA LYS A 542 -18.91 4.01 49.56
C LYS A 542 -19.14 4.74 48.23
N VAL A 543 -19.32 4.01 47.14
CA VAL A 543 -19.65 4.57 45.82
C VAL A 543 -20.99 5.29 45.87
N VAL A 544 -22.01 4.68 46.50
CA VAL A 544 -23.35 5.26 46.66
C VAL A 544 -23.31 6.54 47.49
N ASN A 545 -22.65 6.52 48.64
CA ASN A 545 -22.51 7.70 49.51
C ASN A 545 -21.80 8.86 48.80
N THR A 546 -20.76 8.55 48.01
CA THR A 546 -20.01 9.59 47.30
C THR A 546 -20.75 10.05 46.04
N ALA A 547 -21.53 9.18 45.42
CA ALA A 547 -22.46 9.60 44.39
C ALA A 547 -23.36 10.67 45.00
N GLU A 548 -24.07 10.37 46.10
CA GLU A 548 -25.02 11.28 46.77
C GLU A 548 -24.52 12.73 46.88
N THR A 549 -23.24 12.92 47.23
CA THR A 549 -22.62 14.24 47.43
C THR A 549 -21.95 14.85 46.20
N SER A 550 -21.79 14.11 45.09
CA SER A 550 -21.07 14.57 43.89
C SER A 550 -21.95 15.43 42.97
N ALA A 551 -21.37 16.51 42.43
CA ALA A 551 -22.08 17.45 41.57
C ALA A 551 -22.07 17.02 40.09
N SER A 552 -23.19 16.47 39.61
CA SER A 552 -23.53 16.23 38.19
C SER A 552 -22.62 15.27 37.38
N GLY A 553 -23.13 14.78 36.25
CA GLY A 553 -22.37 13.93 35.32
C GLY A 553 -23.02 12.57 35.07
N TRP A 554 -23.32 12.28 33.80
CA TRP A 554 -24.03 11.09 33.37
C TRP A 554 -23.38 9.75 33.78
N ARG A 555 -22.04 9.70 33.89
CA ARG A 555 -21.30 8.50 34.30
C ARG A 555 -21.62 8.06 35.73
N ARG A 556 -21.93 8.99 36.62
CA ARG A 556 -22.36 8.70 37.99
C ARG A 556 -23.63 7.84 37.98
N TRP A 557 -24.61 8.19 37.15
CA TRP A 557 -25.86 7.45 37.05
C TRP A 557 -25.68 6.07 36.46
N ARG A 558 -24.84 5.93 35.43
CA ARG A 558 -24.48 4.63 34.86
C ARG A 558 -23.78 3.72 35.88
N VAL A 559 -22.87 4.29 36.69
CA VAL A 559 -22.23 3.59 37.81
C VAL A 559 -23.28 3.09 38.80
N LEU A 560 -24.20 3.95 39.23
CA LEU A 560 -25.26 3.58 40.18
C LEU A 560 -26.20 2.50 39.62
N LEU A 561 -26.52 2.55 38.33
CA LEU A 561 -27.29 1.49 37.67
C LEU A 561 -26.56 0.14 37.78
N ARG A 562 -25.25 0.13 37.50
CA ARG A 562 -24.44 -1.09 37.64
C ARG A 562 -24.30 -1.55 39.09
N VAL A 563 -24.27 -0.62 40.06
CA VAL A 563 -24.33 -0.96 41.49
C VAL A 563 -25.61 -1.72 41.85
N ILE A 564 -26.78 -1.27 41.38
CA ILE A 564 -28.06 -1.95 41.64
C ILE A 564 -28.07 -3.37 41.05
N GLN A 565 -27.49 -3.54 39.86
CA GLN A 565 -27.40 -4.86 39.21
C GLN A 565 -26.55 -5.85 40.00
N ILE A 566 -25.46 -5.38 40.62
CA ILE A 566 -24.56 -6.22 41.43
C ILE A 566 -25.13 -6.44 42.84
N ASP A 567 -25.62 -5.38 43.47
CA ASP A 567 -26.19 -5.42 44.81
C ASP A 567 -27.27 -4.36 44.99
N LYS A 568 -28.51 -4.73 44.70
CA LYS A 568 -29.68 -3.85 44.90
C LYS A 568 -29.77 -3.31 46.33
N ALA A 569 -29.31 -4.07 47.33
CA ALA A 569 -29.34 -3.66 48.73
C ALA A 569 -28.35 -2.53 49.06
N ALA A 570 -27.37 -2.24 48.18
CA ALA A 570 -26.41 -1.16 48.39
C ALA A 570 -27.02 0.24 48.20
N VAL A 571 -28.19 0.35 47.56
CA VAL A 571 -28.91 1.61 47.31
C VAL A 571 -30.27 1.56 47.98
N ASP A 572 -30.53 2.42 48.95
CA ASP A 572 -31.85 2.51 49.59
C ASP A 572 -32.87 3.22 48.71
N GLN A 573 -34.16 2.89 48.87
CA GLN A 573 -35.25 3.51 48.09
C GLN A 573 -35.37 5.03 48.31
N GLY A 574 -34.94 5.54 49.46
CA GLY A 574 -34.92 6.97 49.75
C GLY A 574 -33.86 7.74 48.97
N PHE A 575 -32.91 7.05 48.32
CA PHE A 575 -31.82 7.68 47.57
C PHE A 575 -32.33 8.59 46.43
N ILE A 576 -33.40 8.20 45.73
CA ILE A 576 -34.00 9.01 44.65
C ILE A 576 -34.52 10.36 45.17
N GLN A 577 -34.98 10.42 46.42
CA GLN A 577 -35.47 11.67 47.01
C GLN A 577 -34.32 12.60 47.41
N ARG A 578 -33.15 12.03 47.74
CA ARG A 578 -31.96 12.77 48.19
C ARG A 578 -31.10 13.28 47.04
N VAL A 579 -31.21 12.66 45.86
CA VAL A 579 -30.41 13.03 44.69
C VAL A 579 -31.27 13.48 43.52
N LYS A 580 -30.90 14.61 42.92
CA LYS A 580 -31.47 15.10 41.67
C LYS A 580 -30.41 15.17 40.58
N PRO A 581 -30.78 14.98 39.29
CA PRO A 581 -29.90 15.29 38.18
C PRO A 581 -29.54 16.78 38.18
N SER A 582 -28.47 17.13 37.46
CA SER A 582 -28.08 18.52 37.26
C SER A 582 -29.25 19.39 36.78
N VAL A 583 -29.42 20.58 37.37
CA VAL A 583 -30.47 21.57 37.00
C VAL A 583 -29.92 22.63 36.04
N LYS A 584 -28.75 22.39 35.40
CA LYS A 584 -28.15 23.33 34.45
C LYS A 584 -29.02 23.42 33.18
N GLU A 585 -29.09 24.59 32.55
CA GLU A 585 -29.89 24.81 31.32
C GLU A 585 -29.45 23.91 30.14
N GLU A 586 -28.20 23.45 30.12
CA GLU A 586 -27.67 22.44 29.19
C GLU A 586 -27.28 21.17 29.96
N VAL A 587 -28.26 20.31 30.29
CA VAL A 587 -27.98 18.98 30.84
C VAL A 587 -27.58 18.05 29.70
N ASP A 588 -26.49 17.30 29.87
CA ASP A 588 -26.11 16.22 28.95
C ASP A 588 -27.30 15.22 28.84
N PRO A 589 -27.85 14.96 27.64
CA PRO A 589 -29.00 14.05 27.48
C PRO A 589 -28.78 12.66 28.08
N ARG A 590 -27.52 12.21 28.14
CA ARG A 590 -27.15 10.94 28.78
C ARG A 590 -27.40 10.95 30.28
N GLU A 591 -27.27 12.11 30.94
CA GLU A 591 -27.51 12.24 32.38
C GLU A 591 -28.98 11.94 32.70
N THR A 592 -29.89 12.54 31.93
CA THR A 592 -31.33 12.32 32.05
C THR A 592 -31.70 10.87 31.78
N LEU A 593 -31.15 10.27 30.71
CA LEU A 593 -31.39 8.89 30.33
C LEU A 593 -30.96 7.92 31.46
N PHE A 594 -29.70 7.97 31.88
CA PHE A 594 -29.19 7.05 32.90
C PHE A 594 -29.84 7.28 34.27
N PHE A 595 -30.24 8.52 34.58
CA PHE A 595 -30.99 8.80 35.80
C PHE A 595 -32.36 8.10 35.79
N LYS A 596 -33.08 8.15 34.66
CA LYS A 596 -34.39 7.50 34.51
C LYS A 596 -34.27 5.98 34.56
N GLU A 597 -33.30 5.39 33.87
CA GLU A 597 -33.00 3.96 33.97
C GLU A 597 -32.72 3.53 35.41
N PHE A 598 -31.92 4.33 36.13
CA PHE A 598 -31.64 4.12 37.54
C PHE A 598 -32.92 4.17 38.41
N GLN A 599 -33.82 5.14 38.17
CA GLN A 599 -35.11 5.22 38.87
C GLN A 599 -35.96 3.95 38.64
N ILE A 600 -36.05 3.48 37.40
CA ILE A 600 -36.81 2.28 37.04
C ILE A 600 -36.21 1.04 37.73
N ALA A 601 -34.89 0.88 37.67
CA ALA A 601 -34.18 -0.24 38.27
C ALA A 601 -34.36 -0.31 39.80
N LEU A 602 -34.35 0.84 40.47
CA LEU A 602 -34.51 0.91 41.92
C LEU A 602 -35.95 0.60 42.35
N SER A 603 -36.95 1.20 41.68
CA SER A 603 -38.38 1.02 41.97
C SER A 603 -38.91 -0.37 41.59
N GLY A 604 -38.15 -1.14 40.80
CA GLY A 604 -38.57 -2.48 40.35
C GLY A 604 -39.77 -2.43 39.38
N GLY A 605 -39.85 -1.38 38.57
CA GLY A 605 -40.90 -1.20 37.54
C GLY A 605 -42.29 -0.79 38.04
N ASN A 606 -42.59 -0.96 39.33
CA ASN A 606 -43.91 -0.62 39.88
C ASN A 606 -43.93 0.84 40.36
N GLY A 607 -44.50 1.75 39.55
CA GLY A 607 -44.90 3.09 40.00
C GLY A 607 -44.05 4.28 39.54
N VAL A 608 -43.16 4.12 38.56
CA VAL A 608 -42.48 5.24 37.91
C VAL A 608 -43.31 5.65 36.68
N SER A 609 -43.59 6.93 36.51
CA SER A 609 -44.22 7.41 35.27
C SER A 609 -43.33 7.04 34.07
N PRO A 610 -43.91 6.64 32.93
CA PRO A 610 -43.16 6.18 31.77
C PRO A 610 -42.08 7.20 31.36
N PRO A 611 -40.99 6.77 30.69
CA PRO A 611 -39.90 7.66 30.24
C PRO A 611 -40.36 8.84 29.36
N GLU A 612 -41.62 8.82 28.91
CA GLU A 612 -42.39 9.89 28.26
C GLU A 612 -42.25 11.26 28.96
N ASP A 613 -42.23 11.32 30.30
CA ASP A 613 -42.11 12.60 31.04
C ASP A 613 -40.71 13.26 30.94
N ALA A 614 -39.67 12.48 30.61
CA ALA A 614 -38.29 12.99 30.51
C ALA A 614 -38.04 13.76 29.20
N LEU A 615 -38.86 13.49 28.17
CA LEU A 615 -38.74 14.09 26.83
C LEU A 615 -39.47 15.43 26.71
N ALA A 616 -40.46 15.68 27.57
CA ALA A 616 -41.11 17.00 27.65
C ALA A 616 -40.15 18.10 28.18
N VAL A 617 -39.04 17.72 28.82
CA VAL A 617 -38.09 18.65 29.46
C VAL A 617 -36.77 18.82 28.68
N ALA A 618 -36.45 17.93 27.73
CA ALA A 618 -35.10 17.86 27.14
C ALA A 618 -34.97 18.30 25.66
N LEU A 619 -36.01 18.84 25.02
CA LEU A 619 -35.90 19.35 23.65
C LEU A 619 -36.51 20.76 23.55
N PRO A 620 -35.69 21.83 23.45
CA PRO A 620 -36.13 23.04 22.77
C PRO A 620 -36.51 22.62 21.34
N SER A 621 -37.77 22.78 21.00
CA SER A 621 -38.38 22.44 19.71
C SER A 621 -37.94 23.38 18.58
N THR A 622 -36.63 23.62 18.42
CA THR A 622 -36.11 24.68 17.53
C THR A 622 -35.25 24.20 16.36
N SER A 623 -35.14 22.91 16.05
CA SER A 623 -34.67 22.51 14.72
C SER A 623 -35.50 21.36 14.15
N GLY A 624 -36.26 21.67 13.12
CA GLY A 624 -37.18 20.77 12.42
C GLY A 624 -36.47 19.72 11.57
N ALA A 625 -35.71 18.83 12.18
CA ALA A 625 -35.30 17.59 11.53
C ALA A 625 -36.45 16.57 11.64
N ARG A 626 -37.36 16.61 10.67
CA ARG A 626 -38.38 15.56 10.50
C ARG A 626 -37.67 14.25 10.15
N TRP A 627 -37.72 13.28 11.04
CA TRP A 627 -37.41 11.89 10.71
C TRP A 627 -38.58 11.32 9.90
N THR A 628 -38.26 10.65 8.80
CA THR A 628 -39.20 10.13 7.79
C THR A 628 -39.73 8.74 8.14
N GLY A 629 -39.18 8.08 9.17
CA GLY A 629 -39.50 6.70 9.53
C GLY A 629 -38.55 5.65 8.96
N SER A 630 -37.65 6.00 8.04
CA SER A 630 -36.66 5.05 7.54
C SER A 630 -35.47 4.92 8.51
N VAL A 631 -34.96 3.70 8.68
CA VAL A 631 -33.71 3.44 9.42
C VAL A 631 -32.51 4.16 8.79
N LYS A 632 -32.53 4.35 7.45
CA LYS A 632 -31.45 5.01 6.71
C LYS A 632 -31.37 6.51 6.98
N ASP A 633 -32.45 7.10 7.49
CA ASP A 633 -32.55 8.51 7.82
C ASP A 633 -32.28 8.77 9.32
N ILE A 634 -31.87 7.73 10.07
CA ILE A 634 -31.44 7.86 11.46
C ILE A 634 -30.05 8.51 11.49
N SER A 635 -30.01 9.72 12.03
CA SER A 635 -28.81 10.47 12.34
C SER A 635 -28.71 10.69 13.85
N ASN A 636 -27.58 11.22 14.31
CA ASN A 636 -27.39 11.58 15.72
C ASN A 636 -28.48 12.51 16.28
N GLN A 637 -29.18 13.26 15.40
CA GLN A 637 -30.21 14.22 15.79
C GLN A 637 -31.58 13.58 16.09
N ASN A 638 -31.87 12.39 15.54
CA ASN A 638 -33.18 11.73 15.67
C ASN A 638 -33.10 10.28 16.21
N LEU A 639 -31.90 9.77 16.49
CA LEU A 639 -31.65 8.44 17.07
C LEU A 639 -32.43 8.18 18.36
N CYS A 640 -32.55 9.18 19.25
CA CYS A 640 -33.31 9.04 20.49
C CYS A 640 -34.82 8.88 20.26
N LEU A 641 -35.37 9.45 19.17
CA LEU A 641 -36.78 9.28 18.80
C LEU A 641 -37.04 7.87 18.26
N ALA A 642 -36.12 7.38 17.42
CA ALA A 642 -36.17 6.01 16.88
C ALA A 642 -36.04 4.95 17.99
N LEU A 643 -35.09 5.12 18.92
CA LEU A 643 -34.90 4.21 20.07
C LEU A 643 -36.06 4.23 21.07
N ASN A 644 -36.70 5.39 21.29
CA ASN A 644 -37.90 5.45 22.14
C ASN A 644 -39.09 4.76 21.49
N THR A 645 -39.30 4.98 20.19
CA THR A 645 -40.34 4.26 19.43
C THR A 645 -40.06 2.75 19.45
N GLY A 646 -38.77 2.39 19.41
CA GLY A 646 -38.10 1.15 19.87
C GLY A 646 -38.67 0.50 21.11
N TYR A 647 -38.41 1.20 22.20
CA TYR A 647 -38.56 0.70 23.53
C TYR A 647 -40.04 0.70 23.99
N ILE A 648 -40.78 1.77 23.68
CA ILE A 648 -42.19 1.95 24.09
C ILE A 648 -43.08 0.82 23.53
N ASN A 649 -42.73 0.29 22.36
CA ASN A 649 -43.52 -0.74 21.69
C ASN A 649 -42.99 -2.17 21.88
N ASN A 650 -42.00 -2.40 22.75
CA ASN A 650 -41.45 -3.73 23.09
C ASN A 650 -40.94 -4.57 21.91
N TRP A 651 -40.66 -3.98 20.74
CA TRP A 651 -40.28 -4.73 19.53
C TRP A 651 -38.78 -5.07 19.46
N LEU A 652 -37.93 -4.41 20.26
CA LEU A 652 -36.52 -4.77 20.37
C LEU A 652 -36.32 -6.23 20.81
N GLU A 653 -37.20 -6.73 21.69
CA GLU A 653 -37.20 -8.14 22.13
C GLU A 653 -37.63 -9.07 20.98
N SER A 654 -38.64 -8.69 20.21
CA SER A 654 -39.10 -9.46 19.03
C SER A 654 -38.08 -9.50 17.89
N ILE A 655 -37.27 -8.45 17.72
CA ILE A 655 -36.21 -8.37 16.70
C ILE A 655 -35.00 -9.22 17.04
N GLU A 656 -34.67 -9.38 18.32
CA GLU A 656 -33.58 -10.25 18.74
C GLU A 656 -33.80 -11.69 18.27
N HIS A 657 -35.06 -12.12 18.13
CA HIS A 657 -35.46 -13.45 17.68
C HIS A 657 -35.50 -13.65 16.15
N ILE A 658 -35.38 -12.59 15.34
CA ILE A 658 -35.34 -12.73 13.88
C ILE A 658 -33.95 -13.22 13.45
N GLY A 659 -33.87 -14.34 12.72
CA GLY A 659 -32.60 -15.05 12.51
C GLY A 659 -31.62 -14.41 11.51
N SER A 660 -32.06 -13.45 10.68
CA SER A 660 -31.22 -12.84 9.64
C SER A 660 -31.27 -11.31 9.65
N LEU A 661 -30.12 -10.67 9.41
CA LEU A 661 -29.97 -9.21 9.40
C LEU A 661 -30.88 -8.51 8.37
N PRO A 662 -31.02 -9.00 7.13
CA PRO A 662 -31.89 -8.34 6.14
C PRO A 662 -33.37 -8.38 6.53
N ALA A 663 -33.84 -9.47 7.15
CA ALA A 663 -35.20 -9.59 7.63
C ALA A 663 -35.45 -8.71 8.87
N LYS A 664 -34.43 -8.46 9.70
CA LYS A 664 -34.50 -7.47 10.78
C LYS A 664 -34.68 -6.07 10.20
N GLU A 665 -33.87 -5.68 9.22
CA GLU A 665 -33.94 -4.35 8.61
C GLU A 665 -35.31 -4.11 7.94
N GLU A 666 -35.82 -5.08 7.18
CA GLU A 666 -37.14 -5.01 6.53
C GLU A 666 -38.31 -4.96 7.55
N PHE A 667 -38.22 -5.75 8.63
CA PHE A 667 -39.16 -5.70 9.75
C PHE A 667 -39.19 -4.30 10.39
N ILE A 668 -38.02 -3.72 10.67
CA ILE A 668 -37.90 -2.41 11.31
C ILE A 668 -38.48 -1.32 10.42
N ASP A 669 -38.14 -1.30 9.14
CA ASP A 669 -38.59 -0.28 8.19
C ASP A 669 -40.13 -0.29 8.04
N ARG A 670 -40.78 -1.46 7.88
CA ARG A 670 -42.26 -1.53 7.78
C ARG A 670 -42.97 -1.26 9.11
N PHE A 671 -42.39 -1.68 10.24
CA PHE A 671 -42.95 -1.40 11.56
C PHE A 671 -43.04 0.12 11.80
N PHE A 672 -41.97 0.85 11.48
CA PHE A 672 -41.98 2.31 11.55
C PHE A 672 -42.94 2.94 10.55
N ASP A 673 -43.03 2.41 9.33
CA ASP A 673 -43.97 2.90 8.31
C ASP A 673 -45.42 2.83 8.79
N MET A 674 -45.86 1.69 9.35
CA MET A 674 -47.22 1.55 9.88
C MET A 674 -47.48 2.42 11.12
N ALA A 675 -46.49 2.55 12.00
CA ALA A 675 -46.60 3.41 13.19
C ALA A 675 -46.79 4.89 12.81
N LEU A 676 -46.23 5.31 11.68
CA LEU A 676 -46.27 6.70 11.20
C LEU A 676 -47.47 7.00 10.29
N HIS A 677 -47.97 6.00 9.54
CA HIS A 677 -49.04 6.19 8.54
C HIS A 677 -50.44 5.79 9.04
N SER A 678 -50.57 5.30 10.27
CA SER A 678 -51.86 5.11 10.93
C SER A 678 -52.54 6.47 11.15
N LYS A 679 -53.50 6.81 10.28
CA LYS A 679 -54.18 8.12 10.25
C LYS A 679 -55.30 8.29 11.29
N ASP A 680 -55.50 7.35 12.21
CA ASP A 680 -56.69 7.37 13.06
C ASP A 680 -56.45 7.98 14.45
N ASN A 681 -56.89 9.24 14.56
CA ASN A 681 -57.20 10.02 15.76
C ASN A 681 -56.12 10.15 16.84
N GLU A 682 -55.68 11.39 17.08
CA GLU A 682 -54.86 11.89 18.22
C GLU A 682 -55.38 11.50 19.64
N LYS A 683 -56.47 10.75 19.76
CA LYS A 683 -57.04 10.27 21.03
C LYS A 683 -56.98 8.77 21.26
N SER A 684 -56.59 7.97 20.26
CA SER A 684 -56.28 6.56 20.46
C SER A 684 -54.77 6.40 20.47
N LEU A 685 -54.17 6.28 21.66
CA LEU A 685 -52.85 5.65 21.78
C LEU A 685 -52.96 4.30 21.06
N ILE A 686 -52.30 4.19 19.92
CA ILE A 686 -52.20 2.92 19.21
C ILE A 686 -51.39 2.01 20.13
N THR A 687 -52.09 1.19 20.92
CA THR A 687 -51.42 0.24 21.81
C THR A 687 -50.54 -0.68 20.98
N ALA A 688 -49.40 -1.13 21.52
CA ALA A 688 -48.51 -2.09 20.85
C ALA A 688 -49.28 -3.31 20.32
N ARG A 689 -50.36 -3.70 21.02
CA ARG A 689 -51.31 -4.74 20.59
C ARG A 689 -52.05 -4.43 19.29
N GLY A 690 -52.43 -3.18 19.03
CA GLY A 690 -53.11 -2.75 17.81
C GLY A 690 -52.19 -2.73 16.59
N LEU A 691 -50.97 -2.22 16.74
CA LEU A 691 -49.92 -2.29 15.70
C LEU A 691 -49.54 -3.74 15.39
N TRP A 692 -49.40 -4.57 16.42
CA TRP A 692 -49.10 -6.00 16.28
C TRP A 692 -50.22 -6.77 15.57
N LEU A 693 -51.48 -6.52 15.92
CA LEU A 693 -52.63 -7.11 15.22
C LEU A 693 -52.76 -6.61 13.78
N GLY A 694 -52.34 -5.38 13.48
CA GLY A 694 -52.21 -4.86 12.13
C GLY A 694 -51.13 -5.57 11.30
N MET A 695 -49.95 -5.82 11.90
CA MET A 695 -48.87 -6.61 11.25
C MET A 695 -49.30 -8.05 10.99
N LEU A 696 -50.02 -8.67 11.93
CA LEU A 696 -50.50 -10.05 11.80
C LEU A 696 -51.63 -10.21 10.76
N ALA A 697 -52.30 -9.12 10.41
CA ALA A 697 -53.33 -9.09 9.36
C ALA A 697 -52.74 -8.91 7.94
N ASP A 698 -51.46 -8.59 7.82
CA ASP A 698 -50.72 -8.53 6.57
C ASP A 698 -50.17 -9.93 6.23
N GLU A 699 -50.70 -10.54 5.16
CA GLU A 699 -50.43 -11.96 4.79
C GLU A 699 -48.93 -12.25 4.56
N GLU A 700 -48.13 -11.24 4.18
CA GLU A 700 -46.68 -11.37 4.00
C GLU A 700 -45.93 -11.65 5.32
N PHE A 701 -46.43 -11.15 6.45
CA PHE A 701 -45.74 -11.23 7.75
C PHE A 701 -46.15 -12.41 8.61
N PHE A 702 -47.38 -12.92 8.46
CA PHE A 702 -47.86 -14.10 9.19
C PHE A 702 -47.07 -15.38 8.84
N GLU A 703 -46.43 -15.40 7.68
CA GLU A 703 -45.62 -16.52 7.17
C GLU A 703 -44.17 -16.52 7.71
N LEU A 704 -43.71 -15.48 8.42
CA LEU A 704 -42.39 -15.50 9.08
C LEU A 704 -42.38 -16.53 10.24
N PRO A 705 -41.57 -17.59 10.17
CA PRO A 705 -41.66 -18.75 11.08
C PRO A 705 -41.54 -18.40 12.58
N THR A 706 -40.83 -17.31 12.90
CA THR A 706 -40.59 -16.82 14.27
C THR A 706 -41.79 -16.09 14.89
N LEU A 707 -42.60 -15.39 14.10
CA LEU A 707 -43.81 -14.69 14.61
C LEU A 707 -44.96 -15.67 14.90
N LYS A 708 -45.06 -16.73 14.09
CA LYS A 708 -46.04 -17.82 14.25
C LYS A 708 -45.81 -18.63 15.53
N GLY A 709 -44.54 -18.79 15.94
CA GLY A 709 -44.15 -19.51 17.15
C GLY A 709 -44.47 -18.77 18.45
N GLU A 710 -44.16 -17.46 18.55
CA GLU A 710 -44.43 -16.69 19.77
C GLU A 710 -45.92 -16.42 20.01
N TYR A 711 -46.74 -16.26 18.95
CA TYR A 711 -48.18 -16.05 19.10
C TYR A 711 -48.88 -17.27 19.74
N LEU A 712 -48.44 -18.48 19.39
CA LEU A 712 -48.94 -19.73 19.97
C LEU A 712 -48.44 -19.96 21.40
N ILE A 713 -47.32 -19.35 21.82
CA ILE A 713 -46.72 -19.55 23.15
C ILE A 713 -47.22 -18.53 24.18
N ARG A 714 -47.49 -17.28 23.77
CA ARG A 714 -47.89 -16.20 24.70
C ARG A 714 -49.41 -16.02 24.84
N PHE A 715 -50.23 -16.60 23.97
CA PHE A 715 -51.69 -16.41 23.96
C PHE A 715 -52.53 -17.70 23.96
N SER A 716 -51.91 -18.85 24.21
CA SER A 716 -52.55 -20.04 24.80
C SER A 716 -52.37 -20.01 26.31
#